data_AF-A0A841BKH2-F1
#
_entry.id   AF-A0A841BKH2-F1
#
_cell.length_a   1.000
_cell.length_b   1.000
_cell.length_c   1.000
_cell.angle_alpha   90.00
_cell.angle_beta   90.00
_cell.angle_gamma   90.00
#
_symmetry.space_group_name_H-M   'P 1'
#
loop_
_entity.id
_entity.type
_entity.pdbx_description
1 polymer ?
#
loop_
_entity_poly.entity_id
_entity_poly.type
_entity_poly.pdbx_seq_one_letter_code
_entity_poly.pdbx_strand_id
1 'polypeptide(L)'
;MTDSAPSQELPDLSQLGQLVLATTSAWLLTRRDVQLLGIRYPPQRDEATAADNTNDLDDPTDAGDTDQDRAVKYGALLHRVLDDSPGRAWLRRGSAPDGTGRADGEATGTGHRYRSGPADSLIAQLEAELLTAQLSAPVGTETDTSLMSLRHQLFIDADRFAAITGMAPPAVGFWVMIDLRFSALFDQLRCQATVSVWSSPPRSVLMRPNGVEPSDQPITGRATVYRDAFIAIAAEAEALLARHLFGVHMDVFEREYTLPVFWVAAPTAPPADPMGYLALREKGGPGAWIEWTSERTEELLGVADARDHALTRSVLNGNLLILRRVCTEPGADGRSASSRSVPKYLLLAGGPDMLLNGSTAFPAEENGGNGLAMRRARVELGTAKVINELTDLEAQAGNLLHLRQRDLEIWGNHLRVYNAVVERGAFLWDALSTHLMIRWGAPFERAHSAVDMLHQVLQQAVADLRHIATLSHQAQAGIGAAADSLQESYDQRIGERTIDQEPGLRAALTETGLFGRVSKLGDETVYRAERVKTSYDDLLKAIAGAFDERRVRELDGTQKASLLVGIFAAMIGIVTVLDATINMKREDMITIFGGWRWLDEFGVVFSSLIGVAVLILCVYLYLWVQGIGKLGSARFRRIYHGPQRRGVGATSGLWRFLKNSSTDYQKRLRKTPKKDWDRVWTEHDLDCATELATIWDDGLTLPECDRDDDYRKDIKGLSHLIEQWGIHSLLLTERARVMHWFDLPNLTCLYRCCTRIEESFLDLSDLGDAPSPPLSMVADIDITLALMRLGFSRSEAHGIDDWLTVASFPSARAALERVRLLELRVGMSPAERLRTMRVVRPD
;
A
#
# COMPACT_ATOMS: atom_id res chain seq x y z
N MET A 1 -5.77 91.72 47.46
CA MET A 1 -6.87 91.56 46.50
C MET A 1 -6.33 90.73 45.36
N THR A 2 -6.50 89.42 45.51
CA THR A 2 -6.08 88.37 44.59
C THR A 2 -7.31 87.99 43.78
N ASP A 3 -7.36 88.40 42.52
CA ASP A 3 -8.40 87.97 41.60
C ASP A 3 -8.04 86.61 41.00
N SER A 4 -8.96 85.67 41.24
CA SER A 4 -9.03 84.31 40.75
C SER A 4 -9.39 84.26 39.26
N ALA A 5 -8.54 83.63 38.45
CA ALA A 5 -8.88 83.17 37.10
C ALA A 5 -9.36 81.70 37.13
N PRO A 6 -10.30 81.30 36.26
CA PRO A 6 -11.03 80.04 36.37
C PRO A 6 -10.20 78.84 35.90
N SER A 7 -10.29 77.75 36.65
CA SER A 7 -9.78 76.43 36.30
C SER A 7 -10.58 75.84 35.14
N GLN A 8 -9.96 75.71 33.97
CA GLN A 8 -10.44 74.83 32.89
C GLN A 8 -10.19 73.38 33.30
N GLU A 9 -11.27 72.63 33.56
CA GLU A 9 -11.22 71.18 33.72
C GLU A 9 -10.79 70.55 32.39
N LEU A 10 -9.64 69.88 32.40
CA LEU A 10 -9.22 68.97 31.33
C LEU A 10 -10.17 67.77 31.31
N PRO A 11 -10.67 67.33 30.13
CA PRO A 11 -11.51 66.15 30.05
C PRO A 11 -10.72 64.92 30.52
N ASP A 12 -11.37 64.12 31.36
CA ASP A 12 -10.82 62.93 31.99
C ASP A 12 -10.41 61.89 30.94
N LEU A 13 -9.10 61.80 30.67
CA LEU A 13 -8.46 60.88 29.72
C LEU A 13 -8.79 59.41 30.02
N SER A 14 -9.26 59.09 31.23
CA SER A 14 -9.71 57.74 31.58
C SER A 14 -10.96 57.30 30.81
N GLN A 15 -11.86 58.23 30.46
CA GLN A 15 -13.09 57.91 29.72
C GLN A 15 -12.83 57.65 28.23
N LEU A 16 -11.88 58.39 27.63
CA LEU A 16 -11.40 58.13 26.27
C LEU A 16 -10.66 56.78 26.19
N GLY A 17 -9.84 56.47 27.20
CA GLY A 17 -9.19 55.16 27.33
C GLY A 17 -10.20 54.01 27.46
N GLN A 18 -11.26 54.18 28.24
CA GLN A 18 -12.32 53.18 28.40
C GLN A 18 -13.18 53.03 27.15
N LEU A 19 -13.46 54.10 26.41
CA LEU A 19 -14.21 54.04 25.15
C LEU A 19 -13.42 53.31 24.06
N VAL A 20 -12.11 53.56 23.97
CA VAL A 20 -11.20 52.84 23.06
C VAL A 20 -11.07 51.38 23.46
N LEU A 21 -10.92 51.07 24.76
CA LEU A 21 -10.91 49.69 25.24
C LEU A 21 -12.24 48.97 24.99
N ALA A 22 -13.38 49.63 25.19
CA ALA A 22 -14.70 49.04 24.97
C ALA A 22 -15.00 48.81 23.48
N THR A 23 -14.64 49.73 22.60
CA THR A 23 -14.78 49.55 21.14
C THR A 23 -13.79 48.53 20.59
N THR A 24 -12.54 48.50 21.09
CA THR A 24 -11.55 47.48 20.70
C THR A 24 -11.95 46.09 21.23
N SER A 25 -12.54 46.01 22.42
CA SER A 25 -13.06 44.76 23.00
C SER A 25 -14.32 44.29 22.29
N ALA A 26 -15.25 45.20 21.93
CA ALA A 26 -16.43 44.87 21.14
C ALA A 26 -16.08 44.43 19.71
N TRP A 27 -15.04 45.03 19.12
CA TRP A 27 -14.47 44.64 17.83
C TRP A 27 -13.73 43.30 17.89
N LEU A 28 -13.00 43.01 18.98
CA LEU A 28 -12.37 41.71 19.22
C LEU A 28 -13.39 40.60 19.57
N LEU A 29 -14.48 40.93 20.27
CA LEU A 29 -15.55 39.99 20.62
C LEU A 29 -16.43 39.65 19.41
N THR A 30 -16.76 40.61 18.55
CA THR A 30 -17.41 40.32 17.26
C THR A 30 -16.52 39.50 16.33
N ARG A 31 -15.19 39.61 16.43
CA ARG A 31 -14.24 38.76 15.68
C ARG A 31 -14.09 37.35 16.27
N ARG A 32 -14.42 37.15 17.55
CA ARG A 32 -14.38 35.82 18.21
C ARG A 32 -15.57 34.93 17.80
N ASP A 33 -16.68 35.55 17.38
CA ASP A 33 -17.88 34.88 16.84
C ASP A 33 -17.95 34.86 15.31
N VAL A 34 -17.07 35.59 14.61
CA VAL A 34 -16.71 35.29 13.21
C VAL A 34 -15.75 34.10 13.22
N GLN A 35 -16.37 32.94 13.43
CA GLN A 35 -15.86 31.59 13.20
C GLN A 35 -14.95 31.57 11.96
N LEU A 36 -13.69 31.16 12.11
CA LEU A 36 -13.30 29.76 11.87
C LEU A 36 -13.78 29.23 10.50
N LEU A 37 -13.39 29.92 9.42
CA LEU A 37 -12.94 29.20 8.23
C LEU A 37 -11.55 28.65 8.55
N GLY A 38 -11.54 27.50 9.22
CA GLY A 38 -10.32 26.87 9.70
C GLY A 38 -10.67 25.58 10.41
N ILE A 39 -10.80 24.52 9.62
CA ILE A 39 -10.53 23.13 9.97
C ILE A 39 -10.68 22.84 11.47
N ARG A 40 -11.88 22.42 11.89
CA ARG A 40 -11.99 21.66 13.15
C ARG A 40 -11.29 20.32 12.92
N TYR A 41 -10.05 20.21 13.39
CA TYR A 41 -9.47 18.90 13.66
C TYR A 41 -10.35 18.22 14.73
N PRO A 42 -10.76 16.94 14.55
CA PRO A 42 -11.09 16.15 15.72
C PRO A 42 -9.85 16.13 16.62
N PRO A 43 -9.99 16.19 17.96
CA PRO A 43 -8.85 16.01 18.84
C PRO A 43 -8.15 14.71 18.45
N GLN A 44 -6.84 14.78 18.19
CA GLN A 44 -5.98 13.60 18.13
C GLN A 44 -6.18 12.86 19.45
N ARG A 45 -6.92 11.76 19.40
CA ARG A 45 -6.85 10.75 20.44
C ARG A 45 -5.50 10.09 20.26
N ASP A 46 -4.65 10.21 21.27
CA ASP A 46 -3.47 9.39 21.41
C ASP A 46 -3.91 7.92 21.30
N GLU A 47 -3.59 7.27 20.18
CA GLU A 47 -3.70 5.82 20.02
C GLU A 47 -2.59 5.17 20.84
N ALA A 48 -2.80 5.15 22.15
CA ALA A 48 -2.06 4.34 23.10
C ALA A 48 -3.03 3.87 24.19
N THR A 49 -3.97 2.99 23.83
CA THR A 49 -4.58 2.07 24.79
C THR A 49 -5.39 0.99 24.06
N ALA A 50 -4.94 -0.24 24.23
CA ALA A 50 -5.70 -1.44 23.97
C ALA A 50 -6.99 -1.46 24.80
N ALA A 51 -8.11 -1.86 24.20
CA ALA A 51 -9.29 -2.35 24.91
C ALA A 51 -10.14 -3.20 23.96
N ASP A 52 -9.85 -4.51 24.01
CA ASP A 52 -10.80 -5.58 24.30
C ASP A 52 -12.30 -5.21 24.28
N ASN A 53 -13.07 -5.87 23.40
CA ASN A 53 -14.49 -6.14 23.57
C ASN A 53 -14.95 -7.17 22.52
N THR A 54 -14.94 -8.42 22.96
CA THR A 54 -15.67 -9.57 22.40
C THR A 54 -17.18 -9.47 22.67
N ASN A 55 -17.95 -10.11 21.79
CA ASN A 55 -19.40 -10.42 21.84
C ASN A 55 -20.34 -9.42 21.15
N ASP A 56 -20.70 -9.75 19.91
CA ASP A 56 -22.08 -10.08 19.50
C ASP A 56 -22.11 -10.20 17.96
N LEU A 57 -22.10 -11.44 17.44
CA LEU A 57 -22.30 -11.75 16.02
C LEU A 57 -23.42 -12.78 15.92
N ASP A 58 -24.63 -12.28 15.72
CA ASP A 58 -25.71 -13.05 15.12
C ASP A 58 -25.52 -13.09 13.59
N ASP A 59 -25.76 -14.29 13.08
CA ASP A 59 -25.66 -14.86 11.73
C ASP A 59 -26.11 -13.96 10.54
N PRO A 60 -25.33 -13.93 9.45
CA PRO A 60 -25.91 -13.79 8.12
C PRO A 60 -25.37 -14.85 7.14
N THR A 61 -26.20 -15.86 6.90
CA THR A 61 -26.17 -16.77 5.75
C THR A 61 -26.61 -16.04 4.48
N ASP A 62 -25.67 -15.49 3.70
CA ASP A 62 -25.80 -15.30 2.23
C ASP A 62 -24.54 -14.59 1.65
N ALA A 63 -23.42 -15.31 1.56
CA ALA A 63 -22.29 -14.91 0.71
C ALA A 63 -22.19 -15.91 -0.45
N GLY A 64 -22.73 -15.49 -1.61
CA GLY A 64 -22.88 -16.32 -2.79
C GLY A 64 -21.56 -16.73 -3.46
N ASP A 65 -21.49 -18.02 -3.79
CA ASP A 65 -20.82 -18.61 -4.97
C ASP A 65 -19.29 -18.61 -5.10
N THR A 66 -18.48 -18.31 -4.07
CA THR A 66 -17.01 -18.53 -4.17
C THR A 66 -16.41 -19.54 -3.19
N ASP A 67 -16.99 -19.71 -2.01
CA ASP A 67 -16.37 -20.53 -0.96
C ASP A 67 -16.74 -22.01 -1.09
N GLN A 68 -17.99 -22.32 -1.43
CA GLN A 68 -18.43 -23.68 -1.77
C GLN A 68 -17.68 -24.22 -2.99
N ASP A 69 -17.39 -23.35 -3.96
CA ASP A 69 -16.64 -23.66 -5.18
C ASP A 69 -15.19 -24.12 -4.90
N ARG A 70 -14.57 -23.61 -3.83
CA ARG A 70 -13.19 -23.97 -3.45
C ARG A 70 -13.12 -25.34 -2.80
N ALA A 71 -14.02 -25.63 -1.87
CA ALA A 71 -14.13 -26.96 -1.25
C ALA A 71 -14.43 -28.03 -2.30
N VAL A 72 -15.35 -27.75 -3.24
CA VAL A 72 -15.72 -28.66 -4.33
C VAL A 72 -14.54 -28.94 -5.28
N LYS A 73 -13.74 -27.92 -5.63
CA LYS A 73 -12.56 -28.11 -6.50
C LYS A 73 -11.45 -28.94 -5.84
N TYR A 74 -11.24 -28.75 -4.54
CA TYR A 74 -10.31 -29.55 -3.76
C TYR A 74 -10.78 -31.01 -3.62
N GLY A 75 -12.06 -31.23 -3.35
CA GLY A 75 -12.69 -32.55 -3.41
C GLY A 75 -12.48 -33.26 -4.75
N ALA A 76 -12.72 -32.53 -5.85
CA ALA A 76 -12.51 -33.04 -7.20
C ALA A 76 -11.05 -33.45 -7.46
N LEU A 77 -10.06 -32.75 -6.90
CA LEU A 77 -8.66 -33.15 -6.98
C LEU A 77 -8.44 -34.51 -6.29
N LEU A 78 -8.92 -34.67 -5.06
CA LEU A 78 -8.76 -35.91 -4.30
C LEU A 78 -9.43 -37.09 -5.02
N HIS A 79 -10.66 -36.92 -5.47
CA HIS A 79 -11.38 -37.94 -6.22
C HIS A 79 -10.67 -38.29 -7.52
N ARG A 80 -10.17 -37.31 -8.27
CA ARG A 80 -9.41 -37.56 -9.51
C ARG A 80 -8.13 -38.35 -9.25
N VAL A 81 -7.36 -37.98 -8.22
CA VAL A 81 -6.13 -38.69 -7.86
C VAL A 81 -6.43 -40.12 -7.41
N LEU A 82 -7.60 -40.34 -6.81
CA LEU A 82 -8.01 -41.63 -6.27
C LEU A 82 -8.94 -42.44 -7.18
N ASP A 83 -9.40 -41.98 -8.35
CA ASP A 83 -10.29 -42.71 -9.30
C ASP A 83 -9.80 -44.12 -9.77
N ASP A 84 -10.57 -44.88 -10.56
CA ASP A 84 -10.33 -46.28 -10.98
C ASP A 84 -9.24 -46.47 -12.09
N SER A 85 -8.47 -45.44 -12.44
CA SER A 85 -7.39 -45.49 -13.44
C SER A 85 -6.21 -46.41 -13.05
N PRO A 86 -5.35 -46.84 -14.01
CA PRO A 86 -4.18 -47.69 -13.72
C PRO A 86 -3.25 -47.13 -12.63
N GLY A 87 -2.53 -48.01 -11.93
CA GLY A 87 -1.57 -47.66 -10.87
C GLY A 87 -2.15 -47.68 -9.44
N ARG A 88 -1.39 -47.14 -8.48
CA ARG A 88 -1.76 -47.07 -7.05
C ARG A 88 -1.58 -45.66 -6.49
N ALA A 89 -2.56 -45.24 -5.69
CA ALA A 89 -2.51 -44.04 -4.88
C ALA A 89 -2.97 -44.32 -3.45
N TRP A 90 -2.45 -43.54 -2.50
CA TRP A 90 -2.81 -43.60 -1.09
C TRP A 90 -3.07 -42.19 -0.58
N LEU A 91 -4.12 -42.05 0.25
CA LEU A 91 -4.41 -40.85 1.01
C LEU A 91 -4.10 -41.10 2.48
N ARG A 92 -3.41 -40.15 3.12
CA ARG A 92 -3.10 -40.20 4.54
C ARG A 92 -3.32 -38.84 5.19
N ARG A 93 -4.00 -38.80 6.33
CA ARG A 93 -4.04 -37.59 7.17
C ARG A 93 -2.65 -37.36 7.77
N GLY A 94 -2.11 -36.16 7.60
CA GLY A 94 -0.83 -35.79 8.19
C GLY A 94 -1.02 -35.54 9.68
N SER A 95 -0.22 -36.19 10.53
CA SER A 95 -0.05 -35.74 11.90
C SER A 95 0.84 -34.50 11.89
N ALA A 96 0.47 -33.47 12.68
CA ALA A 96 1.40 -32.40 12.99
C ALA A 96 2.66 -33.05 13.58
N PRO A 97 3.88 -32.70 13.11
CA PRO A 97 5.08 -33.20 13.74
C PRO A 97 5.18 -32.53 15.10
N ASP A 98 4.65 -33.18 16.14
CA ASP A 98 4.84 -32.73 17.51
C ASP A 98 6.36 -32.66 17.73
N GLY A 99 6.86 -31.46 18.02
CA GLY A 99 8.29 -31.13 18.03
C GLY A 99 9.15 -31.94 19.00
N THR A 100 8.55 -32.86 19.75
CA THR A 100 9.18 -33.76 20.72
C THR A 100 9.78 -35.01 20.08
N GLY A 101 9.46 -35.34 18.82
CA GLY A 101 9.94 -36.58 18.16
C GLY A 101 9.52 -37.86 18.90
N ARG A 102 8.64 -37.73 19.90
CA ARG A 102 8.06 -38.82 20.65
C ARG A 102 6.79 -39.21 19.93
N ALA A 103 6.84 -40.36 19.27
CA ALA A 103 5.66 -41.08 18.82
C ALA A 103 4.94 -41.68 20.05
N ASP A 104 4.47 -40.82 20.96
CA ASP A 104 3.67 -41.26 22.10
C ASP A 104 2.21 -41.34 21.62
N GLY A 105 1.80 -42.56 21.25
CA GLY A 105 0.40 -42.95 21.06
C GLY A 105 -0.06 -43.10 19.61
N GLU A 106 -0.16 -44.35 19.14
CA GLU A 106 -1.10 -44.88 18.12
C GLU A 106 -1.39 -44.13 16.80
N ALA A 107 -0.68 -43.05 16.46
CA ALA A 107 -0.80 -42.34 15.18
C ALA A 107 -0.02 -43.04 14.06
N THR A 108 -0.10 -44.37 13.97
CA THR A 108 0.13 -45.09 12.72
C THR A 108 -1.08 -44.85 11.81
N GLY A 109 -1.19 -43.64 11.28
CA GLY A 109 -2.23 -43.30 10.30
C GLY A 109 -2.15 -44.25 9.13
N THR A 110 -3.04 -45.24 9.09
CA THR A 110 -3.10 -46.24 8.04
C THR A 110 -3.36 -45.50 6.73
N GLY A 111 -2.38 -45.46 5.82
CA GLY A 111 -2.60 -44.91 4.49
C GLY A 111 -3.77 -45.67 3.85
N HIS A 112 -4.87 -44.98 3.57
CA HIS A 112 -6.06 -45.61 3.04
C HIS A 112 -5.86 -45.81 1.53
N ARG A 113 -5.82 -47.08 1.12
CA ARG A 113 -5.83 -47.45 -0.28
C ARG A 113 -7.23 -47.18 -0.85
N TYR A 114 -7.27 -46.86 -2.13
CA TYR A 114 -8.48 -46.68 -2.94
C TYR A 114 -9.64 -47.63 -2.59
N ARG A 115 -10.88 -47.09 -2.54
CA ARG A 115 -12.16 -47.79 -2.25
C ARG A 115 -12.20 -48.62 -0.97
N SER A 116 -11.32 -48.35 -0.03
CA SER A 116 -11.68 -48.62 1.36
C SER A 116 -12.76 -47.60 1.75
N GLY A 117 -13.91 -48.03 2.29
CA GLY A 117 -14.89 -47.12 2.89
C GLY A 117 -14.28 -46.01 3.79
N PRO A 118 -13.14 -46.25 4.45
CA PRO A 118 -12.33 -45.22 5.11
C PRO A 118 -11.81 -44.06 4.24
N ALA A 119 -11.44 -44.28 2.97
CA ALA A 119 -10.90 -43.22 2.11
C ALA A 119 -11.97 -42.20 1.70
N ASP A 120 -13.14 -42.65 1.26
CA ASP A 120 -14.26 -41.77 0.89
C ASP A 120 -14.79 -41.01 2.11
N SER A 121 -14.82 -41.68 3.27
CA SER A 121 -15.18 -41.05 4.54
C SER A 121 -14.19 -39.96 4.94
N LEU A 122 -12.89 -40.17 4.71
CA LEU A 122 -11.85 -39.18 4.99
C LEU A 122 -11.93 -37.98 4.05
N ILE A 123 -12.24 -38.17 2.76
CA ILE A 123 -12.44 -37.06 1.82
C ILE A 123 -13.61 -36.18 2.27
N ALA A 124 -14.77 -36.79 2.54
CA ALA A 124 -15.95 -36.06 3.02
C ALA A 124 -15.69 -35.34 4.35
N GLN A 125 -14.91 -35.95 5.25
CA GLN A 125 -14.48 -35.30 6.49
C GLN A 125 -13.58 -34.08 6.22
N LEU A 126 -12.58 -34.20 5.35
CA LEU A 126 -11.68 -33.09 5.01
C LEU A 126 -12.43 -31.93 4.33
N GLU A 127 -13.38 -32.22 3.44
CA GLU A 127 -14.23 -31.21 2.82
C GLU A 127 -15.09 -30.46 3.85
N ALA A 128 -15.73 -31.19 4.76
CA ALA A 128 -16.56 -30.60 5.81
C ALA A 128 -15.74 -29.75 6.79
N GLU A 129 -14.56 -30.23 7.20
CA GLU A 129 -13.66 -29.48 8.07
C GLU A 129 -13.11 -28.23 7.37
N LEU A 130 -12.77 -28.31 6.08
CA LEU A 130 -12.32 -27.15 5.28
C LEU A 130 -13.43 -26.08 5.18
N LEU A 131 -14.66 -26.50 4.91
CA LEU A 131 -15.81 -25.61 4.79
C LEU A 131 -16.14 -24.95 6.14
N THR A 132 -16.03 -25.70 7.23
CA THR A 132 -16.17 -25.15 8.60
C THR A 132 -15.06 -24.14 8.91
N ALA A 133 -13.81 -24.46 8.57
CA ALA A 133 -12.66 -23.58 8.74
C ALA A 133 -12.79 -22.26 7.95
N GLN A 134 -13.32 -22.31 6.73
CA GLN A 134 -13.59 -21.12 5.92
C GLN A 134 -14.67 -20.23 6.54
N LEU A 135 -15.76 -20.83 7.04
CA LEU A 135 -16.84 -20.10 7.70
C LEU A 135 -16.43 -19.53 9.06
N SER A 136 -15.46 -20.16 9.73
CA SER A 136 -15.04 -19.86 11.10
C SER A 136 -13.68 -19.17 11.18
N ALA A 137 -13.17 -18.54 10.11
CA ALA A 137 -11.88 -17.85 10.11
C ALA A 137 -12.04 -16.35 10.43
N PRO A 138 -12.08 -15.92 11.71
CA PRO A 138 -11.86 -14.53 12.07
C PRO A 138 -10.37 -14.19 12.05
N VAL A 139 -10.09 -12.90 11.88
CA VAL A 139 -8.77 -12.27 11.94
C VAL A 139 -8.09 -12.56 13.28
N GLY A 140 -7.10 -13.47 13.35
CA GLY A 140 -6.39 -13.76 14.60
C GLY A 140 -5.37 -14.90 14.54
N THR A 141 -4.51 -15.00 15.56
CA THR A 141 -3.39 -15.95 15.66
C THR A 141 -3.76 -17.35 16.17
N GLU A 142 -4.90 -17.53 16.83
CA GLU A 142 -5.31 -18.84 17.38
C GLU A 142 -5.80 -19.84 16.30
N THR A 143 -6.21 -19.35 15.12
CA THR A 143 -6.71 -20.16 14.00
C THR A 143 -5.62 -20.94 13.27
N ASP A 144 -4.36 -20.52 13.31
CA ASP A 144 -3.29 -21.24 12.58
C ASP A 144 -3.06 -22.65 13.14
N THR A 145 -3.17 -22.82 14.46
CA THR A 145 -3.04 -24.12 15.11
C THR A 145 -4.19 -25.09 14.79
N SER A 146 -5.42 -24.60 14.60
CA SER A 146 -6.56 -25.45 14.24
C SER A 146 -6.52 -25.87 12.76
N LEU A 147 -6.03 -24.99 11.88
CA LEU A 147 -5.91 -25.25 10.44
C LEU A 147 -4.74 -26.18 10.07
N MET A 148 -3.66 -26.17 10.87
CA MET A 148 -2.56 -27.14 10.76
C MET A 148 -3.04 -28.60 10.88
N SER A 149 -4.19 -28.86 11.52
CA SER A 149 -4.81 -30.18 11.62
C SER A 149 -5.43 -30.70 10.31
N LEU A 150 -5.53 -29.85 9.27
CA LEU A 150 -6.03 -30.18 7.93
C LEU A 150 -4.91 -30.60 6.96
N ARG A 151 -3.72 -30.92 7.47
CA ARG A 151 -2.65 -31.47 6.65
C ARG A 151 -2.97 -32.88 6.18
N HIS A 152 -2.71 -33.17 4.91
CA HIS A 152 -2.85 -34.52 4.37
C HIS A 152 -1.89 -34.74 3.19
N GLN A 153 -1.60 -36.01 2.92
CA GLN A 153 -0.59 -36.43 1.95
C GLN A 153 -1.18 -37.42 0.97
N LEU A 154 -0.90 -37.18 -0.31
CA LEU A 154 -1.16 -38.07 -1.41
C LEU A 154 0.16 -38.72 -1.82
N PHE A 155 0.20 -40.05 -1.83
CA PHE A 155 1.33 -40.80 -2.36
C PHE A 155 0.88 -41.53 -3.61
N ILE A 156 1.63 -41.38 -4.71
CA ILE A 156 1.22 -41.77 -6.05
C ILE A 156 2.38 -42.50 -6.74
N ASP A 157 2.12 -43.67 -7.29
CA ASP A 157 3.10 -44.40 -8.11
C ASP A 157 3.19 -43.87 -9.55
N ALA A 158 4.21 -44.29 -10.29
CA ALA A 158 4.49 -43.80 -11.65
C ALA A 158 3.33 -44.04 -12.63
N ASP A 159 2.77 -45.25 -12.64
CA ASP A 159 1.66 -45.63 -13.52
C ASP A 159 0.43 -44.79 -13.24
N ARG A 160 0.16 -44.55 -11.95
CA ARG A 160 -0.96 -43.72 -11.53
C ARG A 160 -0.74 -42.27 -11.92
N PHE A 161 0.42 -41.72 -11.64
CA PHE A 161 0.72 -40.34 -12.00
C PHE A 161 0.55 -40.11 -13.51
N ALA A 162 1.09 -41.01 -14.34
CA ALA A 162 0.93 -40.99 -15.80
C ALA A 162 -0.55 -41.05 -16.23
N ALA A 163 -1.37 -41.88 -15.57
CA ALA A 163 -2.80 -41.97 -15.88
C ALA A 163 -3.59 -40.68 -15.53
N ILE A 164 -3.21 -39.97 -14.45
CA ILE A 164 -3.94 -38.77 -14.01
C ILE A 164 -3.55 -37.53 -14.84
N THR A 165 -2.27 -37.40 -15.16
CA THR A 165 -1.71 -36.25 -15.89
C THR A 165 -1.74 -36.42 -17.40
N GLY A 166 -1.74 -37.67 -17.89
CA GLY A 166 -1.56 -38.00 -19.31
C GLY A 166 -0.09 -37.99 -19.74
N MET A 167 0.85 -37.82 -18.81
CA MET A 167 2.29 -37.83 -19.07
C MET A 167 2.76 -39.24 -19.46
N ALA A 168 3.59 -39.34 -20.50
CA ALA A 168 4.30 -40.58 -20.80
C ALA A 168 5.35 -40.84 -19.70
N PRO A 169 5.33 -42.01 -19.03
CA PRO A 169 6.24 -42.26 -17.92
C PRO A 169 7.70 -42.27 -18.42
N PRO A 170 8.61 -41.53 -17.74
CA PRO A 170 10.02 -41.56 -18.10
C PRO A 170 10.63 -42.95 -17.90
N ALA A 171 11.78 -43.19 -18.54
CA ALA A 171 12.50 -44.47 -18.43
C ALA A 171 13.04 -44.77 -17.02
N VAL A 172 12.96 -43.80 -16.10
CA VAL A 172 13.36 -43.95 -14.69
C VAL A 172 12.13 -44.20 -13.83
N GLY A 173 12.25 -45.14 -12.89
CA GLY A 173 11.22 -45.35 -11.87
C GLY A 173 11.12 -44.13 -10.94
N PHE A 174 9.89 -43.73 -10.61
CA PHE A 174 9.64 -42.60 -9.73
C PHE A 174 8.38 -42.78 -8.88
N TRP A 175 8.28 -41.99 -7.82
CA TRP A 175 7.12 -41.85 -6.95
C TRP A 175 6.87 -40.38 -6.70
N VAL A 176 5.60 -39.98 -6.61
CA VAL A 176 5.21 -38.60 -6.33
C VAL A 176 4.48 -38.56 -5.00
N MET A 177 4.91 -37.65 -4.13
CA MET A 177 4.21 -37.30 -2.91
C MET A 177 3.75 -35.85 -3.00
N ILE A 178 2.47 -35.60 -2.77
CA ILE A 178 1.89 -34.26 -2.66
C ILE A 178 1.44 -34.08 -1.22
N ASP A 179 2.07 -33.15 -0.50
CA ASP A 179 1.73 -32.77 0.88
C ASP A 179 0.95 -31.46 0.85
N LEU A 180 -0.29 -31.49 1.31
CA LEU A 180 -1.20 -30.35 1.29
C LEU A 180 -1.42 -29.87 2.72
N ARG A 181 -1.11 -28.60 2.99
CA ARG A 181 -1.27 -27.94 4.28
C ARG A 181 -2.18 -26.75 4.15
N PHE A 182 -3.06 -26.54 5.11
CA PHE A 182 -3.89 -25.35 5.15
C PHE A 182 -3.46 -24.43 6.29
N SER A 183 -3.44 -23.14 6.01
CA SER A 183 -3.17 -22.08 6.99
C SER A 183 -4.04 -20.87 6.70
N ALA A 184 -4.26 -20.02 7.70
CA ALA A 184 -4.92 -18.74 7.49
C ALA A 184 -3.87 -17.68 7.20
N LEU A 185 -4.02 -16.93 6.10
CA LEU A 185 -3.18 -15.77 5.85
C LEU A 185 -4.02 -14.63 5.27
N PHE A 186 -4.02 -13.48 5.97
CA PHE A 186 -4.81 -12.29 5.62
C PHE A 186 -6.31 -12.56 5.50
N ASP A 187 -6.88 -13.27 6.47
CA ASP A 187 -8.31 -13.61 6.52
C ASP A 187 -8.76 -14.50 5.34
N GLN A 188 -7.80 -15.11 4.65
CA GLN A 188 -8.03 -16.06 3.56
C GLN A 188 -7.39 -17.41 3.89
N LEU A 189 -8.15 -18.48 3.72
CA LEU A 189 -7.63 -19.82 3.81
C LEU A 189 -6.70 -20.09 2.63
N ARG A 190 -5.45 -20.46 2.91
CA ARG A 190 -4.45 -20.83 1.90
C ARG A 190 -4.15 -22.32 1.97
N CYS A 191 -3.89 -22.91 0.81
CA CYS A 191 -3.38 -24.26 0.69
C CYS A 191 -1.93 -24.20 0.20
N GLN A 192 -0.98 -24.62 1.02
CA GLN A 192 0.40 -24.85 0.63
C GLN A 192 0.52 -26.29 0.15
N ALA A 193 0.91 -26.47 -1.11
CA ALA A 193 1.17 -27.76 -1.72
C ALA A 193 2.66 -27.97 -1.93
N THR A 194 3.22 -29.02 -1.32
CA THR A 194 4.61 -29.44 -1.52
C THR A 194 4.64 -30.70 -2.37
N VAL A 195 5.27 -30.62 -3.54
CA VAL A 195 5.49 -31.77 -4.42
C VAL A 195 6.88 -32.34 -4.15
N SER A 196 6.97 -33.63 -3.88
CA SER A 196 8.23 -34.35 -3.73
C SER A 196 8.29 -35.52 -4.70
N VAL A 197 9.33 -35.58 -5.53
CA VAL A 197 9.56 -36.66 -6.49
C VAL A 197 10.71 -37.52 -5.98
N TRP A 198 10.48 -38.84 -5.91
CA TRP A 198 11.43 -39.79 -5.35
C TRP A 198 11.84 -40.82 -6.38
N SER A 199 13.13 -41.14 -6.47
CA SER A 199 13.65 -42.24 -7.31
C SER A 199 13.27 -43.63 -6.79
N SER A 200 12.92 -43.73 -5.51
CA SER A 200 12.55 -44.95 -4.81
C SER A 200 11.61 -44.60 -3.65
N PRO A 201 10.75 -45.51 -3.18
CA PRO A 201 9.89 -45.25 -2.03
C PRO A 201 10.71 -44.81 -0.79
N PRO A 202 10.21 -43.87 0.03
CA PRO A 202 10.89 -43.44 1.25
C PRO A 202 11.22 -44.62 2.17
N ARG A 203 12.39 -44.63 2.83
CA ARG A 203 12.73 -45.68 3.80
C ARG A 203 12.00 -45.48 5.13
N SER A 204 11.78 -44.22 5.51
CA SER A 204 11.02 -43.88 6.71
C SER A 204 9.57 -44.37 6.64
N VAL A 205 9.17 -45.17 7.63
CA VAL A 205 7.78 -45.64 7.79
C VAL A 205 6.81 -44.47 8.02
N LEU A 206 7.31 -43.36 8.56
CA LEU A 206 6.53 -42.13 8.71
C LEU A 206 6.26 -41.42 7.39
N MET A 207 6.95 -41.73 6.30
CA MET A 207 6.72 -41.11 4.98
C MET A 207 6.21 -42.11 3.94
N ARG A 208 6.39 -43.41 4.18
CA ARG A 208 5.99 -44.49 3.26
C ARG A 208 4.59 -45.03 3.59
N PRO A 209 3.73 -45.28 2.59
CA PRO A 209 2.47 -45.98 2.83
C PRO A 209 2.68 -47.45 3.25
N ASN A 210 1.73 -47.99 3.99
CA ASN A 210 1.73 -49.40 4.38
C ASN A 210 1.68 -50.31 3.14
N GLY A 211 2.49 -51.37 3.14
CA GLY A 211 2.54 -52.35 2.05
C GLY A 211 3.40 -51.94 0.84
N VAL A 212 4.11 -50.81 0.91
CA VAL A 212 5.19 -50.47 -0.03
C VAL A 212 6.52 -50.82 0.64
N GLU A 213 7.40 -51.55 -0.06
CA GLU A 213 8.75 -51.84 0.42
C GLU A 213 9.77 -50.88 -0.20
N PRO A 214 10.77 -50.41 0.58
CA PRO A 214 11.82 -49.54 0.04
C PRO A 214 12.77 -50.37 -0.84
N SER A 215 13.27 -49.76 -1.91
CA SER A 215 14.35 -50.35 -2.70
C SER A 215 15.70 -49.90 -2.16
N ASP A 216 16.61 -50.84 -1.93
CA ASP A 216 18.01 -50.55 -1.59
C ASP A 216 18.95 -50.61 -2.80
N GLN A 217 18.41 -50.75 -4.02
CA GLN A 217 19.23 -50.73 -5.22
C GLN A 217 19.77 -49.31 -5.48
N PRO A 218 21.10 -49.17 -5.65
CA PRO A 218 21.68 -47.88 -6.00
C PRO A 218 21.20 -47.44 -7.39
N ILE A 219 21.05 -46.14 -7.56
CA ILE A 219 20.72 -45.53 -8.86
C ILE A 219 21.92 -45.71 -9.80
N THR A 220 21.72 -46.36 -10.94
CA THR A 220 22.77 -46.69 -11.92
C THR A 220 22.82 -45.74 -13.13
N GLY A 221 21.99 -44.68 -13.15
CA GLY A 221 21.91 -43.69 -14.24
C GLY A 221 22.66 -42.37 -13.98
N ARG A 222 22.83 -41.56 -15.04
CA ARG A 222 23.35 -40.18 -14.90
C ARG A 222 22.32 -39.32 -14.17
N ALA A 223 22.76 -38.50 -13.21
CA ALA A 223 21.87 -37.64 -12.45
C ALA A 223 21.13 -36.59 -13.32
N THR A 224 21.66 -36.22 -14.49
CA THR A 224 20.98 -35.37 -15.48
C THR A 224 19.63 -35.97 -15.92
N VAL A 225 19.60 -37.28 -16.17
CA VAL A 225 18.40 -37.99 -16.62
C VAL A 225 17.32 -37.96 -15.54
N TYR A 226 17.71 -38.10 -14.27
CA TYR A 226 16.80 -37.99 -13.14
C TYR A 226 16.33 -36.55 -12.92
N ARG A 227 17.24 -35.58 -13.00
CA ARG A 227 16.91 -34.16 -12.89
C ARG A 227 15.87 -33.76 -13.91
N ASP A 228 16.11 -34.02 -15.19
CA ASP A 228 15.21 -33.62 -16.28
C ASP A 228 13.85 -34.31 -16.14
N ALA A 229 13.85 -35.60 -15.80
CA ALA A 229 12.62 -36.34 -15.52
C ALA A 229 11.86 -35.75 -14.31
N PHE A 230 12.56 -35.41 -13.22
CA PHE A 230 11.92 -34.91 -12.00
C PHE A 230 11.40 -33.48 -12.17
N ILE A 231 12.09 -32.63 -12.93
CA ILE A 231 11.59 -31.30 -13.31
C ILE A 231 10.31 -31.45 -14.13
N ALA A 232 10.29 -32.35 -15.12
CA ALA A 232 9.09 -32.60 -15.91
C ALA A 232 7.93 -33.12 -15.05
N ILE A 233 8.19 -34.10 -14.16
CA ILE A 233 7.19 -34.65 -13.25
C ILE A 233 6.66 -33.57 -12.30
N ALA A 234 7.53 -32.73 -11.74
CA ALA A 234 7.14 -31.63 -10.87
C ALA A 234 6.27 -30.61 -11.62
N ALA A 235 6.65 -30.22 -12.84
CA ALA A 235 5.85 -29.31 -13.67
C ALA A 235 4.46 -29.87 -13.99
N GLU A 236 4.33 -31.17 -14.28
CA GLU A 236 3.03 -31.81 -14.47
C GLU A 236 2.20 -31.89 -13.19
N ALA A 237 2.86 -32.09 -12.03
CA ALA A 237 2.19 -32.07 -10.74
C ALA A 237 1.68 -30.66 -10.40
N GLU A 238 2.48 -29.63 -10.66
CA GLU A 238 2.09 -28.22 -10.53
C GLU A 238 0.93 -27.89 -11.48
N ALA A 239 0.98 -28.35 -12.73
CA ALA A 239 -0.11 -28.16 -13.69
C ALA A 239 -1.40 -28.88 -13.27
N LEU A 240 -1.29 -30.08 -12.67
CA LEU A 240 -2.41 -30.77 -12.07
C LEU A 240 -3.00 -29.96 -10.91
N LEU A 241 -2.17 -29.46 -10.00
CA LEU A 241 -2.62 -28.64 -8.87
C LEU A 241 -3.28 -27.35 -9.34
N ALA A 242 -2.69 -26.64 -10.31
CA ALA A 242 -3.21 -25.39 -10.85
C ALA A 242 -4.58 -25.52 -11.53
N ARG A 243 -4.96 -26.72 -12.00
CA ARG A 243 -6.32 -26.99 -12.53
C ARG A 243 -7.39 -27.03 -11.44
N HIS A 244 -7.00 -27.31 -10.20
CA HIS A 244 -7.91 -27.53 -9.08
C HIS A 244 -7.77 -26.50 -7.95
N LEU A 245 -6.59 -25.89 -7.81
CA LEU A 245 -6.26 -24.92 -6.77
C LEU A 245 -5.85 -23.60 -7.43
N PHE A 246 -6.21 -22.48 -6.81
CA PHE A 246 -5.77 -21.16 -7.25
C PHE A 246 -4.38 -20.86 -6.69
N GLY A 247 -3.45 -20.44 -7.56
CA GLY A 247 -2.12 -20.03 -7.16
C GLY A 247 -2.14 -18.73 -6.35
N VAL A 248 -1.25 -18.64 -5.35
CA VAL A 248 -0.96 -17.40 -4.64
C VAL A 248 0.31 -16.80 -5.24
N HIS A 249 0.21 -15.58 -5.77
CA HIS A 249 1.35 -14.86 -6.30
C HIS A 249 1.92 -13.94 -5.22
N MET A 250 3.18 -14.15 -4.86
CA MET A 250 3.96 -13.25 -4.00
C MET A 250 4.95 -12.54 -4.88
N ASP A 251 4.87 -11.22 -5.01
CA ASP A 251 5.76 -10.48 -5.91
C ASP A 251 6.81 -9.69 -5.14
N VAL A 252 8.06 -9.88 -5.55
CA VAL A 252 9.21 -9.11 -5.05
C VAL A 252 10.02 -8.59 -6.24
N PHE A 253 10.11 -7.26 -6.37
CA PHE A 253 10.65 -6.47 -7.49
C PHE A 253 10.13 -6.91 -8.85
N GLU A 254 8.81 -6.91 -9.03
CA GLU A 254 8.10 -7.38 -10.24
C GLU A 254 8.28 -8.87 -10.57
N ARG A 255 9.08 -9.59 -9.77
CA ARG A 255 9.31 -11.02 -9.92
C ARG A 255 8.39 -11.80 -9.01
N GLU A 256 7.77 -12.83 -9.57
CA GLU A 256 7.04 -13.79 -8.77
C GLU A 256 8.03 -14.58 -7.92
N TYR A 257 7.92 -14.45 -6.61
CA TYR A 257 8.64 -15.23 -5.62
C TYR A 257 7.94 -16.56 -5.43
N THR A 258 8.55 -17.63 -5.92
CA THR A 258 8.02 -18.98 -5.77
C THR A 258 8.56 -19.62 -4.49
N LEU A 259 7.83 -20.61 -3.99
CA LEU A 259 8.34 -21.46 -2.92
C LEU A 259 9.65 -22.16 -3.35
N PRO A 260 10.50 -22.53 -2.37
CA PRO A 260 11.82 -23.10 -2.64
C PRO A 260 11.78 -24.48 -3.29
N VAL A 261 12.76 -24.74 -4.16
CA VAL A 261 13.03 -26.05 -4.76
C VAL A 261 14.19 -26.73 -4.04
N PHE A 262 13.99 -27.96 -3.57
CA PHE A 262 15.00 -28.73 -2.85
C PHE A 262 15.46 -29.94 -3.66
N TRP A 263 16.76 -30.02 -3.91
CA TRP A 263 17.44 -31.21 -4.39
C TRP A 263 18.09 -31.92 -3.21
N VAL A 264 17.73 -33.19 -2.99
CA VAL A 264 18.32 -34.00 -1.92
C VAL A 264 19.15 -35.10 -2.56
N ALA A 265 20.47 -35.09 -2.29
CA ALA A 265 21.32 -36.20 -2.70
C ALA A 265 21.67 -37.05 -1.47
N ALA A 266 21.36 -38.34 -1.55
CA ALA A 266 21.69 -39.35 -0.54
C ALA A 266 22.79 -40.27 -1.10
N PRO A 267 24.07 -39.90 -0.99
CA PRO A 267 25.14 -40.73 -1.54
C PRO A 267 25.22 -42.07 -0.82
N THR A 268 25.69 -43.09 -1.54
CA THR A 268 25.84 -44.46 -1.02
C THR A 268 26.88 -44.55 0.10
N ALA A 269 27.92 -43.71 0.04
CA ALA A 269 28.99 -43.60 1.04
C ALA A 269 29.24 -42.13 1.42
N PRO A 270 28.41 -41.54 2.31
CA PRO A 270 28.62 -40.18 2.81
C PRO A 270 29.86 -40.09 3.72
N PRO A 271 30.61 -38.97 3.72
CA PRO A 271 31.67 -38.72 4.69
C PRO A 271 31.08 -38.58 6.10
N ALA A 272 31.88 -38.94 7.11
CA ALA A 272 31.44 -38.90 8.50
C ALA A 272 31.03 -37.49 8.95
N ASP A 273 31.83 -36.46 8.62
CA ASP A 273 31.48 -35.04 8.78
C ASP A 273 30.96 -34.50 7.44
N PRO A 274 29.79 -33.82 7.40
CA PRO A 274 29.36 -33.08 6.21
C PRO A 274 30.41 -32.11 5.68
N MET A 275 31.32 -31.59 6.50
CA MET A 275 32.44 -30.76 6.03
C MET A 275 33.48 -31.54 5.24
N GLY A 276 33.50 -32.88 5.34
CA GLY A 276 34.28 -33.75 4.48
C GLY A 276 33.94 -33.54 3.00
N TYR A 277 32.69 -33.15 2.70
CA TYR A 277 32.27 -32.74 1.36
C TYR A 277 32.94 -31.45 0.88
N LEU A 278 33.58 -30.67 1.74
CA LEU A 278 34.32 -29.47 1.33
C LEU A 278 35.83 -29.72 1.40
N ALA A 279 36.29 -30.50 2.36
CA ALA A 279 37.70 -30.86 2.52
C ALA A 279 38.25 -31.77 1.39
N LEU A 280 37.37 -32.49 0.68
CA LEU A 280 37.73 -33.24 -0.54
C LEU A 280 38.28 -32.32 -1.64
N ARG A 281 38.06 -30.99 -1.55
CA ARG A 281 38.61 -29.94 -2.42
C ARG A 281 40.13 -29.77 -2.32
N GLU A 282 40.72 -29.99 -1.14
CA GLU A 282 42.11 -29.57 -0.85
C GLU A 282 43.16 -30.69 -1.01
N LYS A 283 42.75 -31.97 -1.08
CA LYS A 283 43.69 -33.11 -0.99
C LYS A 283 44.08 -33.79 -2.32
N GLY A 284 43.75 -33.23 -3.47
CA GLY A 284 44.49 -33.53 -4.72
C GLY A 284 44.42 -34.96 -5.28
N GLY A 285 43.32 -35.71 -5.10
CA GLY A 285 43.04 -36.89 -5.92
C GLY A 285 41.75 -37.64 -5.54
N PRO A 286 41.14 -38.43 -6.46
CA PRO A 286 40.96 -38.19 -7.89
C PRO A 286 39.82 -37.15 -8.11
N GLY A 287 40.02 -36.24 -9.06
CA GLY A 287 39.18 -35.04 -9.31
C GLY A 287 37.69 -35.25 -9.63
N ALA A 288 37.18 -36.48 -9.60
CA ALA A 288 35.80 -36.80 -9.97
C ALA A 288 34.75 -36.18 -9.04
N TRP A 289 35.01 -36.05 -7.74
CA TRP A 289 33.98 -35.58 -6.80
C TRP A 289 33.91 -34.04 -6.69
N ILE A 290 35.02 -33.35 -7.00
CA ILE A 290 35.12 -31.88 -7.09
C ILE A 290 34.47 -31.38 -8.38
N GLU A 291 34.76 -32.05 -9.50
CA GLU A 291 34.09 -31.82 -10.77
C GLU A 291 32.60 -32.15 -10.62
N TRP A 292 32.25 -33.28 -9.98
CA TRP A 292 30.87 -33.64 -9.69
C TRP A 292 30.14 -32.62 -8.81
N THR A 293 30.72 -32.10 -7.72
CA THR A 293 30.00 -31.11 -6.90
C THR A 293 29.88 -29.75 -7.57
N SER A 294 30.91 -29.26 -8.26
CA SER A 294 30.81 -27.97 -8.99
C SER A 294 29.86 -28.07 -10.18
N GLU A 295 30.04 -29.09 -11.03
CA GLU A 295 29.19 -29.35 -12.20
C GLU A 295 27.74 -29.65 -11.77
N ARG A 296 27.51 -30.46 -10.72
CA ARG A 296 26.15 -30.76 -10.23
C ARG A 296 25.53 -29.62 -9.45
N THR A 297 26.31 -28.79 -8.75
CA THR A 297 25.77 -27.59 -8.10
C THR A 297 25.30 -26.61 -9.15
N GLU A 298 26.09 -26.38 -10.21
CA GLU A 298 25.67 -25.56 -11.35
C GLU A 298 24.52 -26.19 -12.14
N GLU A 299 24.51 -27.51 -12.30
CA GLU A 299 23.43 -28.21 -12.99
C GLU A 299 22.12 -28.13 -12.20
N LEU A 300 22.13 -28.42 -10.89
CA LEU A 300 20.92 -28.49 -10.06
C LEU A 300 20.45 -27.11 -9.58
N LEU A 301 21.39 -26.24 -9.18
CA LEU A 301 21.09 -24.88 -8.72
C LEU A 301 21.17 -23.83 -9.86
N GLY A 302 21.42 -24.23 -11.11
CA GLY A 302 21.51 -23.31 -12.25
C GLY A 302 22.86 -22.60 -12.36
N VAL A 303 23.14 -22.03 -13.54
CA VAL A 303 24.32 -21.20 -13.79
C VAL A 303 24.07 -19.81 -13.23
N ALA A 304 25.07 -19.22 -12.57
CA ALA A 304 24.96 -17.86 -12.03
C ALA A 304 24.84 -16.84 -13.17
N ASP A 305 23.65 -16.30 -13.39
CA ASP A 305 23.50 -15.01 -14.06
C ASP A 305 24.05 -13.91 -13.13
N ALA A 306 24.47 -12.77 -13.67
CA ALA A 306 24.79 -11.58 -12.88
C ALA A 306 23.62 -11.10 -11.99
N ARG A 307 22.41 -11.61 -12.26
CA ARG A 307 21.17 -11.35 -11.50
C ARG A 307 20.91 -12.36 -10.38
N ASP A 308 21.62 -13.47 -10.34
CA ASP A 308 21.44 -14.51 -9.34
C ASP A 308 22.21 -14.19 -8.06
N HIS A 309 21.67 -14.63 -6.93
CA HIS A 309 22.32 -14.38 -5.63
C HIS A 309 23.51 -15.34 -5.44
N ALA A 310 24.52 -14.88 -4.70
CA ALA A 310 25.72 -15.66 -4.40
C ALA A 310 25.35 -17.02 -3.77
N LEU A 311 26.16 -18.05 -4.06
CA LEU A 311 25.98 -19.37 -3.48
C LEU A 311 26.30 -19.33 -1.98
N THR A 312 25.31 -19.60 -1.14
CA THR A 312 25.49 -19.70 0.31
C THR A 312 25.76 -21.15 0.72
N ARG A 313 26.64 -21.35 1.70
CA ARG A 313 27.02 -22.67 2.20
C ARG A 313 26.91 -22.74 3.72
N SER A 314 26.22 -23.76 4.22
CA SER A 314 26.05 -23.96 5.67
C SER A 314 25.92 -25.43 6.03
N VAL A 315 26.34 -25.81 7.24
CA VAL A 315 26.01 -27.12 7.81
C VAL A 315 24.88 -26.94 8.82
N LEU A 316 23.73 -27.55 8.56
CA LEU A 316 22.56 -27.50 9.44
C LEU A 316 22.46 -28.76 10.30
N ASN A 317 22.02 -28.56 11.55
CA ASN A 317 21.80 -29.58 12.58
C ASN A 317 22.99 -30.56 12.74
N GLY A 318 24.19 -30.10 12.41
CA GLY A 318 25.45 -30.85 12.49
C GLY A 318 25.66 -31.94 11.44
N ASN A 319 24.66 -32.23 10.58
CA ASN A 319 24.68 -33.42 9.72
C ASN A 319 24.21 -33.18 8.27
N LEU A 320 23.79 -31.98 7.91
CA LEU A 320 23.32 -31.64 6.56
C LEU A 320 24.11 -30.48 5.99
N LEU A 321 24.93 -30.72 4.97
CA LEU A 321 25.52 -29.65 4.18
C LEU A 321 24.46 -29.10 3.22
N ILE A 322 24.24 -27.80 3.26
CA ILE A 322 23.28 -27.09 2.42
C ILE A 322 24.01 -26.08 1.55
N LEU A 323 23.67 -26.11 0.26
CA LEU A 323 24.05 -25.12 -0.72
C LEU A 323 22.77 -24.41 -1.20
N ARG A 324 22.70 -23.09 -1.08
CA ARG A 324 21.53 -22.29 -1.50
C ARG A 324 21.92 -21.28 -2.56
N ARG A 325 21.05 -21.10 -3.56
CA ARG A 325 21.10 -20.02 -4.55
C ARG A 325 19.69 -19.59 -4.90
N VAL A 326 19.43 -18.29 -5.06
CA VAL A 326 18.17 -17.82 -5.63
C VAL A 326 18.40 -17.56 -7.11
N CYS A 327 17.64 -18.27 -7.94
CA CYS A 327 17.75 -18.22 -9.39
C CYS A 327 16.66 -17.35 -9.97
N THR A 328 16.98 -16.64 -11.05
CA THR A 328 15.99 -15.94 -11.87
C THR A 328 15.58 -16.84 -13.03
N GLU A 329 14.34 -17.30 -13.06
CA GLU A 329 13.81 -18.15 -14.13
C GLU A 329 12.82 -17.39 -15.03
N PRO A 330 12.70 -17.72 -16.33
CA PRO A 330 11.60 -17.23 -17.15
C PRO A 330 10.26 -17.76 -16.63
N GLY A 331 9.19 -16.96 -16.71
CA GLY A 331 7.84 -17.40 -16.34
C GLY A 331 7.34 -18.59 -17.19
N ALA A 332 6.46 -19.42 -16.62
CA ALA A 332 5.97 -20.68 -17.21
C ALA A 332 5.42 -20.55 -18.64
N ASP A 333 4.87 -19.39 -18.99
CA ASP A 333 4.20 -19.21 -20.28
C ASP A 333 5.18 -18.99 -21.44
N GLY A 334 6.49 -18.80 -21.18
CA GLY A 334 7.53 -18.50 -22.17
C GLY A 334 7.31 -17.20 -22.99
N ARG A 335 6.12 -16.61 -22.86
CA ARG A 335 5.61 -15.40 -23.53
C ARG A 335 5.45 -14.23 -22.58
N SER A 336 5.40 -14.48 -21.27
CA SER A 336 5.34 -13.43 -20.26
C SER A 336 6.75 -12.94 -19.93
N ALA A 337 6.97 -11.63 -20.01
CA ALA A 337 8.22 -10.98 -19.61
C ALA A 337 8.51 -11.09 -18.09
N SER A 338 7.57 -11.61 -17.30
CA SER A 338 7.70 -11.77 -15.86
C SER A 338 8.69 -12.89 -15.51
N SER A 339 9.87 -12.52 -14.99
CA SER A 339 10.82 -13.46 -14.39
C SER A 339 10.34 -13.93 -13.02
N ARG A 340 10.62 -15.18 -12.66
CA ARG A 340 10.40 -15.77 -11.34
C ARG A 340 11.69 -15.76 -10.53
N SER A 341 11.60 -15.53 -9.23
CA SER A 341 12.71 -15.74 -8.30
C SER A 341 12.46 -17.03 -7.53
N VAL A 342 13.31 -18.02 -7.77
CA VAL A 342 13.18 -19.37 -7.21
C VAL A 342 14.37 -19.65 -6.28
N PRO A 343 14.17 -19.75 -4.96
CA PRO A 343 15.21 -20.24 -4.07
C PRO A 343 15.45 -21.73 -4.35
N LYS A 344 16.69 -22.10 -4.64
CA LYS A 344 17.10 -23.48 -4.89
C LYS A 344 18.08 -23.93 -3.84
N TYR A 345 17.87 -25.14 -3.36
CA TYR A 345 18.66 -25.77 -2.32
C TYR A 345 19.20 -27.11 -2.80
N LEU A 346 20.45 -27.40 -2.48
CA LEU A 346 21.05 -28.73 -2.61
C LEU A 346 21.47 -29.20 -1.21
N LEU A 347 20.84 -30.28 -0.75
CA LEU A 347 21.05 -30.89 0.56
C LEU A 347 21.87 -32.16 0.41
N LEU A 348 22.97 -32.23 1.15
CA LEU A 348 23.89 -33.35 1.19
C LEU A 348 23.97 -33.88 2.63
N ALA A 349 23.43 -35.07 2.87
CA ALA A 349 23.48 -35.69 4.18
C ALA A 349 24.86 -36.27 4.49
N GLY A 350 25.36 -36.03 5.70
CA GLY A 350 26.57 -36.65 6.24
C GLY A 350 26.34 -38.09 6.70
N GLY A 351 27.42 -38.71 7.18
CA GLY A 351 27.42 -40.06 7.69
C GLY A 351 26.50 -40.24 8.91
N PRO A 352 25.87 -41.42 9.07
CA PRO A 352 24.89 -41.67 10.13
C PRO A 352 25.49 -41.66 11.55
N ASP A 353 26.81 -41.66 11.69
CA ASP A 353 27.50 -41.70 13.00
C ASP A 353 27.52 -40.35 13.74
N MET A 354 27.32 -39.22 13.05
CA MET A 354 27.28 -37.88 13.67
C MET A 354 25.96 -37.56 14.42
N LEU A 355 24.88 -38.31 14.15
CA LEU A 355 23.55 -38.08 14.75
C LEU A 355 23.49 -38.34 16.28
N LEU A 356 24.56 -38.86 16.88
CA LEU A 356 24.56 -39.38 18.25
C LEU A 356 25.03 -38.38 19.33
N ASN A 357 25.47 -37.18 18.97
CA ASN A 357 26.07 -36.26 19.95
C ASN A 357 25.09 -35.29 20.64
N GLY A 358 23.78 -35.31 20.33
CA GLY A 358 22.85 -34.26 20.78
C GLY A 358 21.60 -34.67 21.59
N SER A 359 21.10 -35.90 21.50
CA SER A 359 19.89 -36.31 22.24
C SER A 359 19.79 -37.83 22.32
N THR A 360 19.77 -38.33 23.57
CA THR A 360 19.54 -39.72 24.01
C THR A 360 20.19 -40.81 23.15
N ALA A 361 21.38 -41.22 23.59
CA ALA A 361 22.01 -42.47 23.19
C ALA A 361 21.06 -43.65 23.46
N PHE A 362 20.33 -44.09 22.44
CA PHE A 362 19.81 -45.45 22.42
C PHE A 362 20.98 -46.39 22.15
N PRO A 363 21.13 -47.47 22.95
CA PRO A 363 22.26 -48.38 22.81
C PRO A 363 22.27 -48.94 21.38
N ALA A 364 23.44 -48.93 20.76
CA ALA A 364 23.68 -49.63 19.52
C ALA A 364 23.36 -51.11 19.74
N GLU A 365 22.20 -51.58 19.30
CA GLU A 365 22.01 -53.02 19.09
C GLU A 365 22.92 -53.42 17.94
N GLU A 366 24.04 -54.03 18.33
CA GLU A 366 25.20 -54.34 17.50
C GLU A 366 24.98 -55.49 16.49
N ASN A 367 23.75 -55.96 16.29
CA ASN A 367 23.52 -57.18 15.52
C ASN A 367 22.40 -57.04 14.46
N GLY A 368 22.77 -56.61 13.25
CA GLY A 368 22.01 -56.87 12.02
C GLY A 368 21.90 -55.73 11.02
N GLY A 369 21.71 -56.08 9.74
CA GLY A 369 21.51 -55.13 8.62
C GLY A 369 20.35 -54.13 8.81
N ASN A 370 19.45 -54.38 9.77
CA ASN A 370 18.36 -53.48 10.16
C ASN A 370 18.85 -52.16 10.78
N GLY A 371 20.02 -52.14 11.42
CA GLY A 371 20.56 -50.92 12.05
C GLY A 371 20.91 -49.82 11.05
N LEU A 372 21.45 -50.19 9.88
CA LEU A 372 21.78 -49.24 8.81
C LEU A 372 20.51 -48.66 8.16
N ALA A 373 19.50 -49.51 7.93
CA ALA A 373 18.21 -49.07 7.38
C ALA A 373 17.50 -48.09 8.31
N MET A 374 17.50 -48.35 9.62
CA MET A 374 16.92 -47.46 10.63
C MET A 374 17.66 -46.13 10.72
N ARG A 375 18.99 -46.13 10.65
CA ARG A 375 19.81 -44.91 10.61
C ARG A 375 19.53 -44.06 9.37
N ARG A 376 19.42 -44.68 8.19
CA ARG A 376 19.07 -44.00 6.93
C ARG A 376 17.65 -43.40 6.98
N ALA A 377 16.69 -44.14 7.51
CA ALA A 377 15.33 -43.64 7.73
C ALA A 377 15.29 -42.42 8.67
N ARG A 378 16.18 -42.37 9.68
CA ARG A 378 16.31 -41.22 10.58
C ARG A 378 16.91 -40.00 9.88
N VAL A 379 17.93 -40.20 9.02
CA VAL A 379 18.49 -39.13 8.18
C VAL A 379 17.43 -38.57 7.24
N GLU A 380 16.64 -39.43 6.58
CA GLU A 380 15.53 -39.01 5.73
C GLU A 380 14.50 -38.17 6.49
N LEU A 381 14.09 -38.62 7.69
CA LEU A 381 13.14 -37.89 8.53
C LEU A 381 13.71 -36.53 8.98
N GLY A 382 14.98 -36.48 9.39
CA GLY A 382 15.65 -35.24 9.76
C GLY A 382 15.77 -34.27 8.58
N THR A 383 16.08 -34.78 7.38
CA THR A 383 16.14 -33.98 6.15
C THR A 383 14.76 -33.43 5.79
N ALA A 384 13.72 -34.26 5.87
CA ALA A 384 12.34 -33.83 5.63
C ALA A 384 11.89 -32.75 6.61
N LYS A 385 12.29 -32.84 7.89
CA LYS A 385 12.02 -31.81 8.90
C LYS A 385 12.68 -30.48 8.51
N VAL A 386 13.96 -30.49 8.16
CA VAL A 386 14.69 -29.28 7.72
C VAL A 386 14.08 -28.68 6.46
N ILE A 387 13.68 -29.50 5.48
CA ILE A 387 12.99 -29.02 4.26
C ILE A 387 11.69 -28.31 4.63
N ASN A 388 10.88 -28.86 5.52
CA ASN A 388 9.64 -28.24 5.96
C ASN A 388 9.91 -26.90 6.66
N GLU A 389 10.85 -26.87 7.59
CA GLU A 389 11.22 -25.65 8.32
C GLU A 389 11.74 -24.56 7.37
N LEU A 390 12.61 -24.91 6.42
CA LEU A 390 13.11 -23.96 5.42
C LEU A 390 12.02 -23.50 4.46
N THR A 391 11.08 -24.38 4.08
CA THR A 391 9.95 -24.01 3.23
C THR A 391 9.07 -22.98 3.94
N ASP A 392 8.78 -23.21 5.22
CA ASP A 392 7.94 -22.32 6.03
C ASP A 392 8.64 -20.96 6.25
N LEU A 393 9.96 -20.98 6.52
CA LEU A 393 10.77 -19.76 6.66
C LEU A 393 10.85 -18.98 5.34
N GLU A 394 11.03 -19.65 4.19
CA GLU A 394 11.04 -18.99 2.88
C GLU A 394 9.66 -18.44 2.49
N ALA A 395 8.58 -19.14 2.83
CA ALA A 395 7.22 -18.64 2.63
C ALA A 395 6.94 -17.40 3.49
N GLN A 396 7.35 -17.44 4.77
CA GLN A 396 7.26 -16.31 5.68
C GLN A 396 8.09 -15.12 5.17
N ALA A 397 9.33 -15.36 4.74
CA ALA A 397 10.20 -14.37 4.12
C ALA A 397 9.56 -13.72 2.89
N GLY A 398 9.13 -14.52 1.90
CA GLY A 398 8.50 -14.05 0.68
C GLY A 398 7.26 -13.20 0.95
N ASN A 399 6.44 -13.61 1.90
CA ASN A 399 5.25 -12.87 2.31
C ASN A 399 5.58 -11.52 2.96
N LEU A 400 6.51 -11.51 3.92
CA LEU A 400 6.92 -10.28 4.60
C LEU A 400 7.54 -9.29 3.61
N LEU A 401 8.42 -9.77 2.73
CA LEU A 401 9.04 -8.95 1.70
C LEU A 401 8.02 -8.37 0.72
N HIS A 402 7.08 -9.18 0.25
CA HIS A 402 6.02 -8.74 -0.66
C HIS A 402 5.23 -7.58 -0.07
N LEU A 403 4.79 -7.69 1.19
CA LEU A 403 4.05 -6.63 1.88
C LEU A 403 4.87 -5.35 2.00
N ARG A 404 6.11 -5.46 2.49
CA ARG A 404 6.96 -4.29 2.76
C ARG A 404 7.36 -3.58 1.48
N GLN A 405 7.73 -4.33 0.45
CA GLN A 405 8.03 -3.74 -0.85
C GLN A 405 6.80 -3.06 -1.46
N ARG A 406 5.63 -3.72 -1.44
CA ARG A 406 4.38 -3.12 -1.93
C ARG A 406 4.13 -1.76 -1.27
N ASP A 407 4.23 -1.69 0.05
CA ASP A 407 4.01 -0.46 0.80
C ASP A 407 5.04 0.61 0.37
N LEU A 408 6.32 0.25 0.28
CA LEU A 408 7.39 1.15 -0.18
C LEU A 408 7.21 1.63 -1.63
N GLU A 409 6.72 0.80 -2.54
CA GLU A 409 6.41 1.19 -3.92
C GLU A 409 5.27 2.19 -3.97
N ILE A 410 4.22 1.97 -3.18
CA ILE A 410 3.09 2.89 -3.04
C ILE A 410 3.59 4.24 -2.50
N TRP A 411 4.36 4.25 -1.41
CA TRP A 411 4.93 5.48 -0.82
C TRP A 411 5.90 6.16 -1.76
N GLY A 412 6.78 5.41 -2.40
CA GLY A 412 7.71 5.90 -3.41
C GLY A 412 6.99 6.57 -4.57
N ASN A 413 5.84 6.02 -5.01
CA ASN A 413 5.00 6.64 -6.02
C ASN A 413 4.36 7.95 -5.55
N HIS A 414 3.76 7.97 -4.36
CA HIS A 414 3.23 9.21 -3.77
C HIS A 414 4.31 10.28 -3.70
N LEU A 415 5.51 9.96 -3.20
CA LEU A 415 6.61 10.92 -3.10
C LEU A 415 7.02 11.51 -4.46
N ARG A 416 6.94 10.74 -5.55
CA ARG A 416 7.16 11.28 -6.92
C ARG A 416 6.09 12.30 -7.30
N VAL A 417 4.82 12.04 -6.99
CA VAL A 417 3.72 12.98 -7.23
C VAL A 417 3.90 14.26 -6.40
N TYR A 418 4.23 14.13 -5.11
CA TYR A 418 4.50 15.28 -4.25
C TYR A 418 5.70 16.10 -4.76
N ASN A 419 6.75 15.45 -5.28
CA ASN A 419 7.90 16.12 -5.88
C ASN A 419 7.49 16.95 -7.12
N ALA A 420 6.70 16.36 -8.01
CA ALA A 420 6.17 17.06 -9.19
C ALA A 420 5.32 18.29 -8.80
N VAL A 421 4.47 18.14 -7.77
CA VAL A 421 3.64 19.24 -7.26
C VAL A 421 4.48 20.40 -6.72
N VAL A 422 5.54 20.13 -5.93
CA VAL A 422 6.38 21.20 -5.38
C VAL A 422 7.26 21.85 -6.44
N GLU A 423 7.79 21.10 -7.40
CA GLU A 423 8.55 21.66 -8.53
C GLU A 423 7.69 22.62 -9.34
N ARG A 424 6.45 22.23 -9.66
CA ARG A 424 5.51 23.13 -10.35
C ARG A 424 5.12 24.32 -9.49
N GLY A 425 4.89 24.11 -8.19
CA GLY A 425 4.62 25.19 -7.24
C GLY A 425 5.78 26.19 -7.14
N ALA A 426 7.02 25.72 -7.14
CA ALA A 426 8.22 26.56 -7.13
C ALA A 426 8.34 27.39 -8.40
N PHE A 427 8.04 26.82 -9.56
CA PHE A 427 7.99 27.55 -10.84
C PHE A 427 6.93 28.67 -10.82
N LEU A 428 5.72 28.36 -10.35
CA LEU A 428 4.65 29.36 -10.22
C LEU A 428 5.00 30.45 -9.21
N TRP A 429 5.64 30.08 -8.10
CA TRP A 429 6.16 31.01 -7.11
C TRP A 429 7.21 31.95 -7.70
N ASP A 430 8.20 31.42 -8.42
CA ASP A 430 9.27 32.21 -9.02
C ASP A 430 8.70 33.26 -9.99
N ALA A 431 7.82 32.83 -10.89
CA ALA A 431 7.10 33.72 -11.82
C ALA A 431 6.32 34.83 -11.07
N LEU A 432 5.58 34.46 -10.02
CA LEU A 432 4.75 35.41 -9.27
C LEU A 432 5.57 36.37 -8.40
N SER A 433 6.70 35.90 -7.85
CA SER A 433 7.56 36.67 -6.95
C SER A 433 8.12 37.93 -7.61
N THR A 434 8.39 37.88 -8.92
CA THR A 434 8.84 39.03 -9.72
C THR A 434 7.82 40.18 -9.70
N HIS A 435 6.54 39.87 -9.66
CA HIS A 435 5.47 40.86 -9.63
C HIS A 435 5.25 41.44 -8.24
N LEU A 436 5.57 40.69 -7.18
CA LEU A 436 5.46 41.20 -5.81
C LEU A 436 6.35 42.44 -5.67
N MET A 437 7.64 42.37 -5.99
CA MET A 437 8.56 43.47 -5.69
C MET A 437 8.27 44.80 -6.42
N ILE A 438 7.55 44.76 -7.55
CA ILE A 438 7.42 45.91 -8.46
C ILE A 438 6.02 46.56 -8.40
N ARG A 439 4.98 45.83 -8.01
CA ARG A 439 3.58 46.25 -8.23
C ARG A 439 2.86 46.67 -6.94
N TRP A 440 1.86 47.54 -7.10
CA TRP A 440 1.07 48.18 -6.02
C TRP A 440 -0.44 48.16 -6.34
N GLY A 441 -1.29 48.25 -5.32
CA GLY A 441 -2.76 48.31 -5.47
C GLY A 441 -3.40 47.00 -5.89
N ALA A 442 -4.49 47.04 -6.67
CA ALA A 442 -5.27 45.85 -7.06
C ALA A 442 -4.47 44.72 -7.76
N PRO A 443 -3.48 45.00 -8.64
CA PRO A 443 -2.61 43.95 -9.18
C PRO A 443 -1.78 43.25 -8.11
N PHE A 444 -1.33 43.99 -7.08
CA PHE A 444 -0.62 43.41 -5.95
C PHE A 444 -1.54 42.56 -5.09
N GLU A 445 -2.74 43.04 -4.74
CA GLU A 445 -3.72 42.25 -3.98
C GLU A 445 -4.04 40.91 -4.65
N ARG A 446 -4.11 40.92 -5.99
CA ARG A 446 -4.30 39.69 -6.77
C ARG A 446 -3.09 38.76 -6.67
N ALA A 447 -1.88 39.28 -6.87
CA ALA A 447 -0.66 38.48 -6.71
C ALA A 447 -0.56 37.92 -5.28
N HIS A 448 -0.81 38.74 -4.26
CA HIS A 448 -0.83 38.35 -2.85
C HIS A 448 -1.82 37.20 -2.60
N SER A 449 -3.08 37.35 -3.06
CA SER A 449 -4.08 36.29 -2.90
C SER A 449 -3.70 34.99 -3.62
N ALA A 450 -2.97 35.07 -4.74
CA ALA A 450 -2.48 33.89 -5.44
C ALA A 450 -1.32 33.24 -4.67
N VAL A 451 -0.40 34.02 -4.10
CA VAL A 451 0.64 33.48 -3.20
C VAL A 451 0.01 32.84 -1.97
N ASP A 452 -0.98 33.47 -1.32
CA ASP A 452 -1.66 32.90 -0.16
C ASP A 452 -2.29 31.54 -0.47
N MET A 453 -2.90 31.43 -1.65
CA MET A 453 -3.46 30.19 -2.15
C MET A 453 -2.37 29.12 -2.37
N LEU A 454 -1.26 29.51 -3.02
CA LEU A 454 -0.12 28.64 -3.23
C LEU A 454 0.45 28.15 -1.88
N HIS A 455 0.62 29.06 -0.93
CA HIS A 455 1.08 28.78 0.42
C HIS A 455 0.16 27.79 1.15
N GLN A 456 -1.16 27.97 1.09
CA GLN A 456 -2.12 27.09 1.76
C GLN A 456 -2.15 25.67 1.19
N VAL A 457 -2.10 25.53 -0.14
CA VAL A 457 -2.04 24.21 -0.80
C VAL A 457 -0.74 23.49 -0.41
N LEU A 458 0.40 24.19 -0.41
CA LEU A 458 1.68 23.62 0.02
C LEU A 458 1.68 23.25 1.52
N GLN A 459 1.08 24.07 2.40
CA GLN A 459 0.96 23.75 3.82
C GLN A 459 0.16 22.47 4.06
N GLN A 460 -0.94 22.29 3.32
CA GLN A 460 -1.75 21.09 3.40
C GLN A 460 -0.94 19.85 2.95
N ALA A 461 -0.23 19.95 1.82
CA ALA A 461 0.64 18.89 1.34
C ALA A 461 1.76 18.52 2.33
N VAL A 462 2.34 19.48 3.06
CA VAL A 462 3.36 19.19 4.09
C VAL A 462 2.81 18.33 5.24
N ALA A 463 1.56 18.55 5.65
CA ALA A 463 0.95 17.77 6.70
C ALA A 463 0.83 16.28 6.31
N ASP A 464 0.38 16.02 5.09
CA ASP A 464 0.30 14.65 4.56
C ASP A 464 1.68 14.05 4.27
N LEU A 465 2.61 14.84 3.75
CA LEU A 465 3.97 14.38 3.47
C LEU A 465 4.71 13.96 4.75
N ARG A 466 4.49 14.65 5.88
CA ARG A 466 4.98 14.20 7.19
C ARG A 466 4.44 12.82 7.55
N HIS A 467 3.16 12.57 7.28
CA HIS A 467 2.57 11.26 7.53
C HIS A 467 3.16 10.18 6.59
N ILE A 468 3.35 10.47 5.31
CA ILE A 468 4.00 9.55 4.35
C ILE A 468 5.44 9.26 4.77
N ALA A 469 6.18 10.27 5.24
CA ALA A 469 7.53 10.09 5.79
C ALA A 469 7.50 9.15 7.01
N THR A 470 6.56 9.34 7.94
CA THR A 470 6.36 8.42 9.08
C THR A 470 6.04 7.00 8.62
N LEU A 471 5.15 6.82 7.64
CA LEU A 471 4.82 5.51 7.08
C LEU A 471 6.02 4.85 6.39
N SER A 472 6.86 5.64 5.71
CA SER A 472 8.08 5.16 5.06
C SER A 472 9.12 4.69 6.09
N HIS A 473 9.32 5.46 7.17
CA HIS A 473 10.16 5.07 8.31
C HIS A 473 9.63 3.80 9.00
N GLN A 474 8.31 3.70 9.20
CA GLN A 474 7.68 2.51 9.77
C GLN A 474 7.82 1.28 8.86
N ALA A 475 7.68 1.44 7.55
CA ALA A 475 7.90 0.35 6.60
C ALA A 475 9.36 -0.12 6.64
N GLN A 476 10.32 0.81 6.71
CA GLN A 476 11.74 0.47 6.81
C GLN A 476 12.09 -0.21 8.13
N ALA A 477 11.64 0.32 9.27
CA ALA A 477 11.79 -0.33 10.57
C ALA A 477 11.13 -1.72 10.59
N GLY A 478 9.97 -1.86 9.92
CA GLY A 478 9.26 -3.11 9.76
C GLY A 478 10.00 -4.16 8.92
N ILE A 479 10.95 -3.77 8.06
CA ILE A 479 11.85 -4.70 7.35
C ILE A 479 12.91 -5.24 8.33
N GLY A 480 13.50 -4.37 9.15
CA GLY A 480 14.43 -4.79 10.21
C GLY A 480 13.78 -5.75 11.20
N ALA A 481 12.61 -5.39 11.74
CA ALA A 481 11.87 -6.26 12.65
C ALA A 481 11.44 -7.60 12.00
N ALA A 482 11.12 -7.60 10.71
CA ALA A 482 10.82 -8.82 9.96
C ALA A 482 12.06 -9.72 9.82
N ALA A 483 13.23 -9.12 9.53
CA ALA A 483 14.50 -9.83 9.50
C ALA A 483 14.81 -10.44 10.87
N ASP A 484 14.70 -9.68 11.96
CA ASP A 484 14.94 -10.16 13.34
C ASP A 484 14.01 -11.30 13.72
N SER A 485 12.70 -11.19 13.44
CA SER A 485 11.72 -12.25 13.71
C SER A 485 11.99 -13.52 12.91
N LEU A 486 12.44 -13.38 11.66
CA LEU A 486 12.82 -14.52 10.82
C LEU A 486 14.12 -15.16 11.31
N GLN A 487 15.11 -14.36 11.75
CA GLN A 487 16.34 -14.86 12.37
C GLN A 487 16.03 -15.63 13.65
N GLU A 488 15.17 -15.09 14.53
CA GLU A 488 14.75 -15.78 15.74
C GLU A 488 14.03 -17.11 15.44
N SER A 489 13.11 -17.09 14.47
CA SER A 489 12.40 -18.30 14.03
C SER A 489 13.35 -19.34 13.43
N TYR A 490 14.37 -18.89 12.71
CA TYR A 490 15.44 -19.74 12.18
C TYR A 490 16.26 -20.35 13.32
N ASP A 491 16.77 -19.53 14.24
CA ASP A 491 17.65 -19.96 15.35
C ASP A 491 16.94 -20.93 16.32
N GLN A 492 15.62 -20.79 16.49
CA GLN A 492 14.80 -21.70 17.30
C GLN A 492 14.60 -23.09 16.66
N ARG A 493 14.57 -23.17 15.32
CA ARG A 493 14.21 -24.39 14.58
C ARG A 493 15.43 -25.12 14.01
N ILE A 494 16.46 -24.37 13.63
CA ILE A 494 17.61 -24.84 12.86
C ILE A 494 18.90 -24.42 13.55
N GLY A 495 19.73 -25.40 13.91
CA GLY A 495 21.10 -25.13 14.36
C GLY A 495 22.04 -25.01 13.17
N GLU A 496 22.69 -23.85 12.99
CA GLU A 496 23.62 -23.62 11.89
C GLU A 496 25.09 -23.57 12.35
N ARG A 497 25.96 -24.27 11.61
CA ARG A 497 27.41 -24.05 11.61
C ARG A 497 27.82 -23.43 10.28
N THR A 498 28.31 -22.19 10.32
CA THR A 498 28.81 -21.48 9.15
C THR A 498 30.13 -22.06 8.68
N ILE A 499 30.41 -21.89 7.38
CA ILE A 499 31.62 -22.35 6.72
C ILE A 499 32.44 -21.13 6.36
N ASP A 500 33.69 -21.08 6.82
CA ASP A 500 34.62 -19.95 6.61
C ASP A 500 34.11 -18.61 7.19
N GLN A 501 34.52 -17.48 6.61
CA GLN A 501 34.07 -16.12 6.95
C GLN A 501 32.87 -15.65 6.09
N GLU A 502 32.29 -16.53 5.26
CA GLU A 502 31.16 -16.18 4.41
C GLU A 502 29.86 -16.10 5.23
N PRO A 503 28.94 -15.18 4.89
CA PRO A 503 27.63 -15.13 5.53
C PRO A 503 26.88 -16.45 5.30
N GLY A 504 26.46 -17.09 6.39
CA GLY A 504 25.71 -18.34 6.38
C GLY A 504 24.28 -18.21 5.85
N LEU A 505 23.54 -19.31 5.86
CA LEU A 505 22.16 -19.40 5.40
C LEU A 505 21.24 -18.47 6.18
N ARG A 506 21.44 -18.33 7.49
CA ARG A 506 20.75 -17.34 8.34
C ARG A 506 20.82 -15.93 7.76
N ALA A 507 22.03 -15.45 7.44
CA ALA A 507 22.25 -14.12 6.84
C ALA A 507 21.75 -14.06 5.38
N ALA A 508 21.85 -15.17 4.63
CA ALA A 508 21.33 -15.24 3.27
C ALA A 508 19.80 -15.16 3.16
N LEU A 509 19.09 -15.54 4.23
CA LEU A 509 17.63 -15.42 4.32
C LEU A 509 17.17 -14.03 4.75
N THR A 510 18.00 -13.25 5.46
CA THR A 510 17.52 -12.05 6.19
C THR A 510 18.27 -10.76 5.88
N GLU A 511 19.53 -10.83 5.45
CA GLU A 511 20.39 -9.65 5.30
C GLU A 511 20.78 -9.41 3.84
N THR A 512 20.95 -10.48 3.06
CA THR A 512 21.42 -10.38 1.68
C THR A 512 20.31 -10.68 0.66
N GLY A 513 20.65 -10.64 -0.62
CA GLY A 513 19.75 -11.06 -1.69
C GLY A 513 18.52 -10.17 -1.87
N LEU A 514 17.31 -10.74 -1.69
CA LEU A 514 16.05 -9.98 -1.82
C LEU A 514 15.84 -9.05 -0.62
N PHE A 515 16.14 -9.50 0.60
CA PHE A 515 16.04 -8.67 1.80
C PHE A 515 16.91 -7.44 1.72
N GLY A 516 18.19 -7.61 1.35
CA GLY A 516 19.10 -6.47 1.16
C GLY A 516 18.60 -5.47 0.11
N ARG A 517 17.95 -5.94 -0.97
CA ARG A 517 17.34 -5.06 -1.98
C ARG A 517 16.12 -4.31 -1.44
N VAL A 518 15.21 -4.98 -0.73
CA VAL A 518 14.02 -4.33 -0.14
C VAL A 518 14.43 -3.34 0.96
N SER A 519 15.43 -3.68 1.78
CA SER A 519 16.01 -2.75 2.76
C SER A 519 16.61 -1.52 2.11
N LYS A 520 17.37 -1.68 1.01
CA LYS A 520 17.90 -0.56 0.23
C LYS A 520 16.79 0.30 -0.37
N LEU A 521 15.74 -0.30 -0.93
CA LEU A 521 14.57 0.42 -1.43
C LEU A 521 13.92 1.25 -0.30
N GLY A 522 13.83 0.69 0.90
CA GLY A 522 13.30 1.41 2.06
C GLY A 522 14.16 2.60 2.47
N ASP A 523 15.49 2.44 2.51
CA ASP A 523 16.42 3.55 2.74
C ASP A 523 16.28 4.65 1.66
N GLU A 524 16.20 4.26 0.38
CA GLU A 524 16.01 5.19 -0.74
C GLU A 524 14.67 5.94 -0.63
N THR A 525 13.61 5.25 -0.21
CA THR A 525 12.27 5.84 -0.05
C THR A 525 12.23 6.81 1.13
N VAL A 526 12.84 6.46 2.26
CA VAL A 526 13.00 7.35 3.42
C VAL A 526 13.81 8.59 3.06
N TYR A 527 14.95 8.41 2.40
CA TYR A 527 15.78 9.51 1.92
C TYR A 527 15.01 10.44 0.98
N ARG A 528 14.25 9.87 0.03
CA ARG A 528 13.38 10.63 -0.87
C ARG A 528 12.31 11.40 -0.10
N ALA A 529 11.69 10.80 0.92
CA ALA A 529 10.67 11.44 1.72
C ALA A 529 11.21 12.70 2.41
N GLU A 530 12.37 12.62 3.06
CA GLU A 530 13.00 13.78 3.71
C GLU A 530 13.43 14.84 2.68
N ARG A 531 13.91 14.43 1.50
CA ARG A 531 14.28 15.37 0.43
C ARG A 531 13.07 16.15 -0.10
N VAL A 532 11.97 15.46 -0.39
CA VAL A 532 10.74 16.12 -0.87
C VAL A 532 10.22 17.04 0.22
N LYS A 533 10.20 16.60 1.47
CA LYS A 533 9.79 17.43 2.62
C LYS A 533 10.64 18.68 2.78
N THR A 534 11.97 18.54 2.69
CA THR A 534 12.89 19.69 2.71
C THR A 534 12.56 20.67 1.58
N SER A 535 12.25 20.17 0.39
CA SER A 535 11.89 21.01 -0.77
C SER A 535 10.61 21.82 -0.53
N TYR A 536 9.58 21.22 0.09
CA TYR A 536 8.38 21.95 0.51
C TYR A 536 8.67 22.97 1.62
N ASP A 537 9.42 22.57 2.66
CA ASP A 537 9.76 23.45 3.78
C ASP A 537 10.57 24.66 3.31
N ASP A 538 11.50 24.48 2.38
CA ASP A 538 12.32 25.55 1.83
C ASP A 538 11.52 26.47 0.91
N LEU A 539 10.60 25.93 0.09
CA LEU A 539 9.68 26.74 -0.70
C LEU A 539 8.74 27.57 0.21
N LEU A 540 8.18 26.95 1.26
CA LEU A 540 7.34 27.65 2.23
C LEU A 540 8.11 28.74 2.99
N LYS A 541 9.37 28.49 3.37
CA LYS A 541 10.25 29.50 3.97
C LYS A 541 10.57 30.64 3.00
N ALA A 542 10.82 30.35 1.73
CA ALA A 542 11.07 31.37 0.70
C ALA A 542 9.85 32.28 0.53
N ILE A 543 8.64 31.69 0.47
CA ILE A 543 7.38 32.43 0.42
C ILE A 543 7.20 33.29 1.68
N ALA A 544 7.39 32.70 2.86
CA ALA A 544 7.25 33.41 4.14
C ALA A 544 8.26 34.56 4.29
N GLY A 545 9.52 34.34 3.91
CA GLY A 545 10.58 35.37 3.95
C GLY A 545 10.27 36.56 3.06
N ALA A 546 9.76 36.31 1.85
CA ALA A 546 9.31 37.37 0.94
C ALA A 546 8.13 38.18 1.52
N PHE A 547 7.23 37.54 2.27
CA PHE A 547 6.16 38.23 2.97
C PHE A 547 6.63 39.02 4.19
N ASP A 548 7.54 38.49 5.00
CA ASP A 548 8.06 39.17 6.18
C ASP A 548 8.86 40.42 5.79
N GLU A 549 9.74 40.32 4.78
CA GLU A 549 10.49 41.46 4.26
C GLU A 549 9.54 42.56 3.75
N ARG A 550 8.40 42.17 3.19
CA ARG A 550 7.40 43.12 2.69
C ARG A 550 6.46 43.64 3.77
N ARG A 551 6.11 42.85 4.79
CA ARG A 551 5.32 43.30 5.94
C ARG A 551 6.04 44.42 6.69
N VAL A 552 7.37 44.38 6.71
CA VAL A 552 8.23 45.48 7.18
C VAL A 552 8.09 46.74 6.29
N ARG A 553 7.84 46.60 4.98
CA ARG A 553 7.57 47.71 4.04
C ARG A 553 6.10 48.17 4.03
N GLU A 554 5.14 47.29 4.35
CA GLU A 554 3.69 47.56 4.42
C GLU A 554 3.20 48.14 5.75
N LEU A 555 4.07 48.24 6.76
CA LEU A 555 3.85 49.09 7.93
C LEU A 555 3.53 50.56 7.54
N ASP A 556 3.79 50.94 6.29
CA ASP A 556 3.41 52.22 5.65
C ASP A 556 1.94 52.24 5.14
N GLY A 557 1.35 51.06 4.88
CA GLY A 557 -0.05 50.88 4.45
C GLY A 557 -1.04 50.74 5.62
N THR A 558 -0.62 50.13 6.73
CA THR A 558 -1.41 50.12 7.99
C THR A 558 -1.56 51.52 8.57
N GLN A 559 -0.62 52.44 8.29
CA GLN A 559 -0.78 53.88 8.57
C GLN A 559 -1.95 54.52 7.79
N LYS A 560 -2.26 54.04 6.57
CA LYS A 560 -3.41 54.54 5.79
C LYS A 560 -4.74 53.95 6.29
N ALA A 561 -4.74 52.70 6.72
CA ALA A 561 -5.91 52.07 7.34
C ALA A 561 -6.20 52.68 8.72
N SER A 562 -5.16 52.93 9.54
CA SER A 562 -5.31 53.63 10.82
C SER A 562 -5.72 55.09 10.63
N LEU A 563 -5.26 55.76 9.57
CA LEU A 563 -5.74 57.08 9.16
C LEU A 563 -7.23 57.05 8.79
N LEU A 564 -7.69 56.08 8.00
CA LEU A 564 -9.11 55.92 7.63
C LEU A 564 -10.00 55.63 8.85
N VAL A 565 -9.56 54.76 9.76
CA VAL A 565 -10.26 54.49 11.02
C VAL A 565 -10.22 55.73 11.93
N GLY A 566 -9.13 56.48 11.95
CA GLY A 566 -9.00 57.74 12.67
C GLY A 566 -9.94 58.83 12.12
N ILE A 567 -10.04 58.97 10.80
CA ILE A 567 -10.99 59.87 10.12
C ILE A 567 -12.43 59.45 10.45
N PHE A 568 -12.73 58.16 10.45
CA PHE A 568 -14.04 57.64 10.82
C PHE A 568 -14.41 57.94 12.29
N ALA A 569 -13.47 57.71 13.22
CA ALA A 569 -13.66 58.04 14.63
C ALA A 569 -13.82 59.55 14.85
N ALA A 570 -13.06 60.38 14.12
CA ALA A 570 -13.19 61.83 14.15
C ALA A 570 -14.56 62.30 13.61
N MET A 571 -15.06 61.68 12.54
CA MET A 571 -16.40 61.95 11.99
C MET A 571 -17.50 61.62 13.01
N ILE A 572 -17.41 60.49 13.71
CA ILE A 572 -18.34 60.16 14.80
C ILE A 572 -18.25 61.21 15.91
N GLY A 573 -17.05 61.60 16.32
CA GLY A 573 -16.85 62.66 17.32
C GLY A 573 -17.50 63.99 16.92
N ILE A 574 -17.34 64.42 15.66
CA ILE A 574 -17.95 65.64 15.12
C ILE A 574 -19.48 65.55 15.16
N VAL A 575 -20.06 64.41 14.76
CA VAL A 575 -21.53 64.19 14.79
C VAL A 575 -22.06 64.25 16.21
N THR A 576 -21.40 63.58 17.16
CA THR A 576 -21.82 63.55 18.56
C THR A 576 -21.73 64.95 19.20
N VAL A 577 -20.69 65.72 18.88
CA VAL A 577 -20.56 67.11 19.36
C VAL A 577 -21.64 68.01 18.74
N LEU A 578 -21.94 67.87 17.45
CA LEU A 578 -23.02 68.59 16.77
C LEU A 578 -24.39 68.26 17.37
N ASP A 579 -24.67 66.98 17.61
CA ASP A 579 -25.93 66.53 18.21
C ASP A 579 -26.08 67.02 19.66
N ALA A 580 -25.00 66.97 20.45
CA ALA A 580 -24.96 67.52 21.80
C ALA A 580 -25.14 69.06 21.82
N THR A 581 -24.51 69.79 20.89
CA THR A 581 -24.64 71.26 20.82
C THR A 581 -26.00 71.73 20.31
N ILE A 582 -26.65 70.96 19.42
CA ILE A 582 -28.03 71.24 18.98
C ILE A 582 -29.02 70.94 20.11
N ASN A 583 -28.84 69.83 20.85
CA ASN A 583 -29.71 69.50 21.98
C ASN A 583 -29.54 70.44 23.18
N MET A 584 -28.31 70.87 23.52
CA MET A 584 -28.06 71.80 24.63
C MET A 584 -28.64 73.21 24.38
N LYS A 585 -28.86 73.62 23.12
CA LYS A 585 -29.36 74.96 22.78
C LYS A 585 -30.87 75.03 22.57
N ARG A 586 -31.58 73.90 22.64
CA ARG A 586 -33.01 73.83 22.36
C ARG A 586 -33.87 74.50 23.44
N GLU A 587 -33.41 74.58 24.69
CA GLU A 587 -34.18 75.20 25.78
C GLU A 587 -33.86 76.70 25.99
N ASP A 588 -32.63 77.16 25.73
CA ASP A 588 -32.23 78.56 25.95
C ASP A 588 -32.31 79.47 24.71
N MET A 589 -32.36 78.91 23.50
CA MET A 589 -32.30 79.71 22.26
C MET A 589 -33.68 80.15 21.74
N ILE A 590 -34.76 79.55 22.24
CA ILE A 590 -36.16 79.87 21.87
C ILE A 590 -36.58 81.27 22.39
N THR A 591 -35.90 81.81 23.41
CA THR A 591 -36.27 83.09 24.05
C THR A 591 -35.43 84.29 23.59
N ILE A 592 -34.26 84.11 22.96
CA ILE A 592 -33.35 85.23 22.61
C ILE A 592 -33.28 85.51 21.10
N PHE A 593 -33.40 84.50 20.23
CA PHE A 593 -33.32 84.69 18.76
C PHE A 593 -34.60 84.19 18.07
N GLY A 594 -35.67 84.97 18.21
CA GLY A 594 -36.92 84.76 17.47
C GLY A 594 -36.69 84.96 15.96
N GLY A 595 -36.46 83.87 15.23
CA GLY A 595 -36.50 83.90 13.76
C GLY A 595 -35.66 82.86 13.01
N TRP A 596 -34.80 82.08 13.67
CA TRP A 596 -33.86 81.18 12.97
C TRP A 596 -34.35 79.73 12.92
N ARG A 597 -35.64 79.51 12.65
CA ARG A 597 -36.26 78.18 12.45
C ARG A 597 -35.59 77.36 11.35
N TRP A 598 -35.02 78.03 10.35
CA TRP A 598 -34.32 77.40 9.24
C TRP A 598 -33.04 76.67 9.68
N LEU A 599 -32.42 77.06 10.81
CA LEU A 599 -31.21 76.39 11.31
C LEU A 599 -31.49 75.10 12.08
N ASP A 600 -32.65 74.99 12.74
CA ASP A 600 -33.12 73.72 13.30
C ASP A 600 -33.41 72.72 12.17
N GLU A 601 -34.09 73.15 11.11
CA GLU A 601 -34.33 72.32 9.92
C GLU A 601 -33.02 71.95 9.21
N PHE A 602 -32.08 72.89 9.09
CA PHE A 602 -30.77 72.64 8.50
C PHE A 602 -29.91 71.69 9.34
N GLY A 603 -29.94 71.82 10.68
CA GLY A 603 -29.22 70.93 11.61
C GLY A 603 -29.74 69.49 11.56
N VAL A 604 -31.06 69.30 11.50
CA VAL A 604 -31.68 67.97 11.36
C VAL A 604 -31.34 67.36 10.00
N VAL A 605 -31.41 68.12 8.91
CA VAL A 605 -31.05 67.64 7.56
C VAL A 605 -29.55 67.31 7.46
N PHE A 606 -28.68 68.15 8.03
CA PHE A 606 -27.23 67.95 8.00
C PHE A 606 -26.81 66.75 8.87
N SER A 607 -27.37 66.60 10.07
CA SER A 607 -27.16 65.43 10.94
C SER A 607 -27.65 64.14 10.26
N SER A 608 -28.82 64.18 9.61
CA SER A 608 -29.35 63.04 8.86
C SER A 608 -28.47 62.67 7.66
N LEU A 609 -27.96 63.65 6.91
CA LEU A 609 -27.04 63.43 5.80
C LEU A 609 -25.71 62.81 6.26
N ILE A 610 -25.15 63.27 7.37
CA ILE A 610 -23.93 62.68 7.92
C ILE A 610 -24.20 61.27 8.45
N GLY A 611 -25.34 61.04 9.12
CA GLY A 611 -25.76 59.70 9.55
C GLY A 611 -25.89 58.72 8.38
N VAL A 612 -26.48 59.16 7.26
CA VAL A 612 -26.55 58.38 6.02
C VAL A 612 -25.16 58.16 5.41
N ALA A 613 -24.29 59.17 5.41
CA ALA A 613 -22.92 59.04 4.90
C ALA A 613 -22.09 58.03 5.73
N VAL A 614 -22.22 58.06 7.06
CA VAL A 614 -21.61 57.09 7.97
C VAL A 614 -22.17 55.69 7.72
N LEU A 615 -23.49 55.54 7.55
CA LEU A 615 -24.12 54.26 7.21
C LEU A 615 -23.60 53.71 5.87
N ILE A 616 -23.56 54.54 4.82
CA ILE A 616 -23.03 54.16 3.50
C ILE A 616 -21.57 53.73 3.64
N LEU A 617 -20.76 54.45 4.41
CA LEU A 617 -19.37 54.10 4.67
C LEU A 617 -19.25 52.79 5.46
N CYS A 618 -20.10 52.54 6.45
CA CYS A 618 -20.16 51.26 7.19
C CYS A 618 -20.58 50.10 6.29
N VAL A 619 -21.58 50.28 5.44
CA VAL A 619 -22.01 49.27 4.46
C VAL A 619 -20.91 49.02 3.44
N TYR A 620 -20.26 50.08 2.94
CA TYR A 620 -19.11 49.98 2.04
C TYR A 620 -17.95 49.23 2.69
N LEU A 621 -17.57 49.59 3.93
CA LEU A 621 -16.54 48.89 4.70
C LEU A 621 -16.93 47.44 4.98
N TYR A 622 -18.19 47.15 5.33
CA TYR A 622 -18.68 45.79 5.54
C TYR A 622 -18.57 44.96 4.26
N LEU A 623 -19.06 45.48 3.13
CA LEU A 623 -18.97 44.81 1.82
C LEU A 623 -17.52 44.64 1.35
N TRP A 624 -16.67 45.64 1.62
CA TRP A 624 -15.24 45.60 1.33
C TRP A 624 -14.51 44.56 2.19
N VAL A 625 -14.79 44.53 3.51
CA VAL A 625 -14.28 43.52 4.45
C VAL A 625 -14.78 42.12 4.10
N GLN A 626 -16.02 41.96 3.63
CA GLN A 626 -16.50 40.69 3.08
C GLN A 626 -15.82 40.30 1.76
N GLY A 627 -15.19 41.24 1.07
CA GLY A 627 -14.33 40.99 -0.09
C GLY A 627 -12.93 40.53 0.30
N ILE A 628 -12.41 41.02 1.43
CA ILE A 628 -11.08 40.71 1.95
C ILE A 628 -11.05 39.29 2.52
N GLY A 629 -10.03 38.52 2.13
CA GLY A 629 -9.82 37.14 2.59
C GLY A 629 -10.53 36.06 1.76
N LYS A 630 -11.21 36.43 0.67
CA LYS A 630 -11.71 35.46 -0.31
C LYS A 630 -10.55 34.95 -1.17
N LEU A 631 -10.15 33.71 -0.95
CA LEU A 631 -9.14 33.04 -1.77
C LEU A 631 -9.71 32.67 -3.15
N GLY A 632 -8.89 32.90 -4.17
CA GLY A 632 -9.15 32.58 -5.56
C GLY A 632 -10.32 33.35 -6.20
N SER A 633 -10.62 32.98 -7.44
CA SER A 633 -11.71 33.53 -8.23
C SER A 633 -13.08 33.01 -7.77
N ALA A 634 -14.15 33.67 -8.23
CA ALA A 634 -15.51 33.19 -7.99
C ALA A 634 -15.75 31.80 -8.63
N ARG A 635 -15.03 31.48 -9.71
CA ARG A 635 -15.08 30.18 -10.37
C ARG A 635 -14.36 29.13 -9.55
N PHE A 636 -13.13 29.40 -9.09
CA PHE A 636 -12.40 28.52 -8.18
C PHE A 636 -13.25 28.16 -6.96
N ARG A 637 -13.85 29.15 -6.28
CA ARG A 637 -14.72 28.88 -5.11
C ARG A 637 -15.92 28.00 -5.44
N ARG A 638 -16.50 28.13 -6.64
CA ARG A 638 -17.63 27.30 -7.08
C ARG A 638 -17.17 25.86 -7.31
N ILE A 639 -15.97 25.63 -7.86
CA ILE A 639 -15.41 24.30 -8.03
C ILE A 639 -15.05 23.69 -6.67
N TYR A 640 -14.42 24.50 -5.80
CA TYR A 640 -13.96 24.08 -4.48
C TYR A 640 -15.12 23.68 -3.54
N HIS A 641 -16.13 24.54 -3.38
CA HIS A 641 -17.27 24.31 -2.49
C HIS A 641 -18.46 23.61 -3.16
N GLY A 642 -18.48 23.59 -4.50
CA GLY A 642 -19.64 23.17 -5.28
C GLY A 642 -20.75 24.22 -5.38
N PRO A 643 -21.80 23.93 -6.15
CA PRO A 643 -23.00 24.76 -6.23
C PRO A 643 -23.75 24.75 -4.89
N GLN A 644 -23.66 25.86 -4.14
CA GLN A 644 -24.51 26.09 -2.97
C GLN A 644 -25.96 26.34 -3.41
N ARG A 645 -26.82 25.33 -3.30
CA ARG A 645 -28.28 25.54 -3.35
C ARG A 645 -28.76 25.99 -1.97
N ARG A 646 -29.54 27.07 -1.89
CA ARG A 646 -30.13 27.54 -0.62
C ARG A 646 -30.94 26.40 0.03
N GLY A 647 -30.54 25.99 1.25
CA GLY A 647 -31.30 25.05 2.07
C GLY A 647 -30.94 23.56 1.94
N VAL A 648 -30.05 23.18 1.02
CA VAL A 648 -29.55 21.80 0.88
C VAL A 648 -28.02 21.86 0.91
N GLY A 649 -27.37 21.02 1.73
CA GLY A 649 -25.90 20.97 1.80
C GLY A 649 -25.26 20.79 0.41
N ALA A 650 -23.97 21.16 0.28
CA ALA A 650 -23.25 21.08 -1.00
C ALA A 650 -23.44 19.70 -1.66
N THR A 651 -23.98 19.72 -2.89
CA THR A 651 -24.38 18.49 -3.61
C THR A 651 -23.25 17.86 -4.42
N SER A 652 -22.16 18.59 -4.63
CA SER A 652 -20.94 18.18 -5.33
C SER A 652 -19.80 19.15 -4.99
N GLY A 653 -18.56 18.88 -5.42
CA GLY A 653 -17.42 19.82 -5.38
C GLY A 653 -16.18 19.24 -4.71
N LEU A 654 -15.02 19.88 -4.90
CA LEU A 654 -13.72 19.35 -4.45
C LEU A 654 -13.72 18.93 -2.98
N TRP A 655 -14.23 19.78 -2.08
CA TRP A 655 -14.23 19.45 -0.66
C TRP A 655 -15.05 18.18 -0.31
N ARG A 656 -16.19 18.00 -0.99
CA ARG A 656 -17.02 16.80 -0.81
C ARG A 656 -16.34 15.57 -1.39
N PHE A 657 -15.77 15.70 -2.59
CA PHE A 657 -15.00 14.64 -3.22
C PHE A 657 -13.87 14.18 -2.30
N LEU A 658 -13.01 15.09 -1.83
CA LEU A 658 -11.90 14.77 -0.93
C LEU A 658 -12.37 14.06 0.34
N LYS A 659 -13.48 14.52 0.92
CA LYS A 659 -14.10 13.84 2.08
C LYS A 659 -14.54 12.41 1.74
N ASN A 660 -15.17 12.21 0.60
CA ASN A 660 -15.72 10.91 0.18
C ASN A 660 -14.63 9.94 -0.29
N SER A 661 -13.58 10.43 -0.94
CA SER A 661 -12.44 9.63 -1.40
C SER A 661 -11.37 9.42 -0.31
N SER A 662 -11.45 10.13 0.82
CA SER A 662 -10.51 9.99 1.94
C SER A 662 -10.46 8.58 2.53
N THR A 663 -9.26 8.15 2.94
CA THR A 663 -9.01 6.87 3.62
C THR A 663 -9.96 6.65 4.81
N ASP A 664 -10.25 7.69 5.60
CA ASP A 664 -11.12 7.60 6.78
C ASP A 664 -12.58 7.35 6.43
N TYR A 665 -13.08 7.99 5.38
CA TYR A 665 -14.44 7.74 4.91
C TYR A 665 -14.56 6.31 4.39
N GLN A 666 -13.60 5.85 3.58
CA GLN A 666 -13.62 4.51 3.02
C GLN A 666 -13.54 3.43 4.12
N LYS A 667 -12.70 3.64 5.15
CA LYS A 667 -12.65 2.75 6.33
C LYS A 667 -13.99 2.71 7.08
N ARG A 668 -14.66 3.85 7.27
CA ARG A 668 -15.98 3.91 7.92
C ARG A 668 -17.05 3.24 7.07
N LEU A 669 -17.04 3.49 5.76
CA LEU A 669 -17.95 2.86 4.83
C LEU A 669 -17.81 1.35 4.98
N ARG A 670 -16.58 0.82 4.88
CA ARG A 670 -16.27 -0.62 4.98
C ARG A 670 -16.73 -1.30 6.28
N LYS A 671 -16.73 -0.59 7.41
CA LYS A 671 -17.19 -1.11 8.71
C LYS A 671 -18.70 -1.23 8.85
N THR A 672 -19.48 -0.72 7.90
CA THR A 672 -20.95 -0.66 8.00
C THR A 672 -21.57 -1.71 7.07
N PRO A 673 -21.70 -2.99 7.45
CA PRO A 673 -22.23 -4.01 6.56
C PRO A 673 -23.67 -3.68 6.10
N LYS A 674 -23.94 -3.86 4.81
CA LYS A 674 -25.25 -3.65 4.20
C LYS A 674 -25.63 -4.85 3.35
N LYS A 675 -26.93 -5.13 3.25
CA LYS A 675 -27.52 -6.24 2.47
C LYS A 675 -27.21 -6.18 0.96
N ASP A 676 -26.83 -5.01 0.43
CA ASP A 676 -26.47 -4.78 -0.98
C ASP A 676 -25.04 -4.22 -1.12
N TRP A 677 -24.06 -4.86 -0.48
CA TRP A 677 -22.72 -4.29 -0.34
C TRP A 677 -22.01 -3.99 -1.65
N ASP A 678 -22.02 -4.94 -2.59
CA ASP A 678 -21.37 -4.80 -3.89
C ASP A 678 -21.97 -3.66 -4.71
N ARG A 679 -23.30 -3.47 -4.61
CA ARG A 679 -24.01 -2.38 -5.28
C ARG A 679 -23.61 -1.03 -4.69
N VAL A 680 -23.55 -0.93 -3.35
CA VAL A 680 -23.17 0.30 -2.66
C VAL A 680 -21.74 0.73 -3.02
N TRP A 681 -20.80 -0.22 -3.08
CA TRP A 681 -19.42 0.10 -3.49
C TRP A 681 -19.32 0.44 -4.97
N THR A 682 -20.04 -0.26 -5.84
CA THR A 682 -20.06 0.04 -7.28
C THR A 682 -20.64 1.43 -7.56
N GLU A 683 -21.74 1.81 -6.89
CA GLU A 683 -22.33 3.15 -6.98
C GLU A 683 -21.36 4.22 -6.45
N HIS A 684 -20.75 3.99 -5.28
CA HIS A 684 -19.81 4.92 -4.66
C HIS A 684 -18.54 5.13 -5.49
N ASP A 685 -17.99 4.06 -6.06
CA ASP A 685 -16.83 4.11 -6.97
C ASP A 685 -17.15 4.95 -8.22
N LEU A 686 -18.28 4.70 -8.87
CA LEU A 686 -18.70 5.44 -10.05
C LEU A 686 -18.98 6.91 -9.74
N ASP A 687 -19.60 7.20 -8.60
CA ASP A 687 -19.85 8.57 -8.13
C ASP A 687 -18.53 9.31 -7.90
N CYS A 688 -17.59 8.72 -7.17
CA CYS A 688 -16.27 9.29 -6.95
C CYS A 688 -15.50 9.51 -8.26
N ALA A 689 -15.51 8.53 -9.18
CA ALA A 689 -14.82 8.66 -10.47
C ALA A 689 -15.45 9.76 -11.34
N THR A 690 -16.77 9.87 -11.35
CA THR A 690 -17.50 10.90 -12.11
C THR A 690 -17.27 12.30 -11.53
N GLU A 691 -17.25 12.41 -10.20
CA GLU A 691 -16.97 13.67 -9.51
C GLU A 691 -15.51 14.11 -9.74
N LEU A 692 -14.54 13.18 -9.66
CA LEU A 692 -13.13 13.43 -10.00
C LEU A 692 -12.98 13.97 -11.43
N ALA A 693 -13.54 13.28 -12.42
CA ALA A 693 -13.45 13.69 -13.83
C ALA A 693 -14.06 15.07 -14.06
N THR A 694 -15.18 15.37 -13.38
CA THR A 694 -15.84 16.68 -13.47
C THR A 694 -14.98 17.79 -12.87
N ILE A 695 -14.45 17.61 -11.66
CA ILE A 695 -13.63 18.62 -10.98
C ILE A 695 -12.32 18.85 -11.75
N TRP A 696 -11.72 17.79 -12.29
CA TRP A 696 -10.50 17.87 -13.07
C TRP A 696 -10.67 18.75 -14.31
N ASP A 697 -11.69 18.47 -15.13
CA ASP A 697 -11.99 19.21 -16.36
C ASP A 697 -12.43 20.66 -16.07
N ASP A 698 -13.22 20.86 -15.01
CA ASP A 698 -13.63 22.21 -14.59
C ASP A 698 -12.44 23.05 -14.12
N GLY A 699 -11.38 22.41 -13.62
CA GLY A 699 -10.09 23.05 -13.28
C GLY A 699 -9.26 23.44 -14.51
N LEU A 700 -9.23 22.61 -15.56
CA LEU A 700 -8.54 22.92 -16.82
C LEU A 700 -9.15 24.11 -17.56
N THR A 701 -10.46 24.29 -17.45
CA THR A 701 -11.19 25.32 -18.19
C THR A 701 -11.08 26.74 -17.59
N LEU A 702 -10.20 26.95 -16.59
CA LEU A 702 -9.87 28.29 -16.08
C LEU A 702 -9.21 29.11 -17.21
N PRO A 703 -9.60 30.39 -17.41
CA PRO A 703 -9.18 31.12 -18.61
C PRO A 703 -7.67 31.33 -18.64
N GLU A 704 -7.00 30.70 -19.60
CA GLU A 704 -5.65 31.04 -19.99
C GLU A 704 -5.63 32.48 -20.50
N CYS A 705 -4.69 33.28 -20.00
CA CYS A 705 -4.40 34.58 -20.61
C CYS A 705 -3.17 34.38 -21.49
N ASP A 706 -3.32 34.65 -22.79
CA ASP A 706 -2.18 34.85 -23.68
C ASP A 706 -1.19 35.81 -23.01
N ARG A 707 0.10 35.48 -23.08
CA ARG A 707 1.21 36.36 -22.69
C ARG A 707 1.17 37.61 -23.58
N ASP A 708 0.43 38.59 -23.11
CA ASP A 708 0.37 39.94 -23.65
C ASP A 708 1.28 40.82 -22.78
N ASP A 709 1.93 41.85 -23.33
CA ASP A 709 2.83 42.76 -22.59
C ASP A 709 2.14 43.54 -21.43
N ASP A 710 0.82 43.34 -21.26
CA ASP A 710 0.04 43.86 -20.14
C ASP A 710 0.22 43.00 -18.86
N TYR A 711 1.06 43.50 -17.96
CA TYR A 711 1.30 42.90 -16.63
C TYR A 711 0.02 42.58 -15.82
N ARG A 712 -1.11 43.27 -16.06
CA ARG A 712 -2.38 42.95 -15.38
C ARG A 712 -3.00 41.67 -15.90
N LYS A 713 -2.84 41.39 -17.19
CA LYS A 713 -3.27 40.14 -17.82
C LYS A 713 -2.36 39.00 -17.38
N ASP A 714 -1.05 39.25 -17.30
CA ASP A 714 -0.05 38.28 -16.84
C ASP A 714 -0.29 37.83 -15.39
N ILE A 715 -0.41 38.76 -14.43
CA ILE A 715 -0.74 38.43 -13.03
C ILE A 715 -2.07 37.68 -12.91
N LYS A 716 -3.06 38.04 -13.75
CA LYS A 716 -4.35 37.35 -13.78
C LYS A 716 -4.22 35.92 -14.33
N GLY A 717 -3.43 35.73 -15.38
CA GLY A 717 -3.07 34.42 -15.93
C GLY A 717 -2.37 33.55 -14.90
N LEU A 718 -1.30 34.06 -14.26
CA LEU A 718 -0.60 33.36 -13.18
C LEU A 718 -1.51 33.00 -12.01
N SER A 719 -2.44 33.89 -11.63
CA SER A 719 -3.41 33.60 -10.57
C SER A 719 -4.34 32.43 -10.95
N HIS A 720 -4.80 32.37 -12.20
CA HIS A 720 -5.61 31.24 -12.66
C HIS A 720 -4.80 29.96 -12.75
N LEU A 721 -3.55 30.01 -13.19
CA LEU A 721 -2.65 28.84 -13.21
C LEU A 721 -2.41 28.30 -11.80
N ILE A 722 -2.27 29.17 -10.80
CA ILE A 722 -2.18 28.76 -9.38
C ILE A 722 -3.51 28.17 -8.90
N GLU A 723 -4.65 28.71 -9.32
CA GLU A 723 -5.96 28.13 -8.99
C GLU A 723 -6.12 26.72 -9.57
N GLN A 724 -5.76 26.53 -10.84
CA GLN A 724 -5.75 25.25 -11.53
C GLN A 724 -4.81 24.25 -10.85
N TRP A 725 -3.54 24.65 -10.65
CA TRP A 725 -2.55 23.87 -9.94
C TRP A 725 -3.02 23.49 -8.54
N GLY A 726 -3.69 24.41 -7.82
CA GLY A 726 -4.20 24.15 -6.48
C GLY A 726 -5.32 23.10 -6.46
N ILE A 727 -6.29 23.18 -7.39
CA ILE A 727 -7.34 22.16 -7.52
C ILE A 727 -6.73 20.80 -7.80
N HIS A 728 -5.87 20.72 -8.82
CA HIS A 728 -5.34 19.44 -9.23
C HIS A 728 -4.39 18.88 -8.17
N SER A 729 -3.50 19.68 -7.59
CA SER A 729 -2.61 19.25 -6.50
C SER A 729 -3.40 18.60 -5.38
N LEU A 730 -4.50 19.23 -4.92
CA LEU A 730 -5.36 18.64 -3.89
C LEU A 730 -5.99 17.31 -4.32
N LEU A 731 -6.45 17.17 -5.56
CA LEU A 731 -6.98 15.89 -6.06
C LEU A 731 -5.95 14.75 -6.03
N LEU A 732 -4.67 15.08 -6.16
CA LEU A 732 -3.55 14.14 -6.20
C LEU A 732 -3.01 13.78 -4.82
N THR A 733 -2.79 14.79 -3.99
CA THR A 733 -2.10 14.64 -2.71
C THR A 733 -3.03 14.04 -1.65
N GLU A 734 -4.33 14.31 -1.73
CA GLU A 734 -5.34 13.94 -0.73
C GLU A 734 -6.14 12.67 -1.08
N ARG A 735 -5.75 11.96 -2.14
CA ARG A 735 -6.40 10.69 -2.51
C ARG A 735 -6.19 9.61 -1.44
N ALA A 736 -7.02 8.57 -1.45
CA ALA A 736 -6.80 7.42 -0.58
C ALA A 736 -5.38 6.85 -0.79
N ARG A 737 -4.68 6.62 0.33
CA ARG A 737 -3.25 6.30 0.33
C ARG A 737 -2.96 4.94 -0.30
N VAL A 738 -3.86 3.98 -0.12
CA VAL A 738 -3.77 2.60 -0.58
C VAL A 738 -5.07 2.26 -1.29
N MET A 739 -5.10 2.34 -2.61
CA MET A 739 -6.36 2.22 -3.37
C MET A 739 -6.87 0.78 -3.39
N HIS A 740 -5.98 -0.21 -3.53
CA HIS A 740 -6.36 -1.63 -3.60
C HIS A 740 -7.08 -2.17 -2.36
N TRP A 741 -7.04 -1.45 -1.23
CA TRP A 741 -7.78 -1.81 -0.03
C TRP A 741 -9.28 -1.51 -0.12
N PHE A 742 -9.66 -0.64 -1.04
CA PHE A 742 -11.04 -0.18 -1.24
C PHE A 742 -11.57 -0.71 -2.57
N ASP A 743 -12.86 -1.04 -2.62
CA ASP A 743 -13.49 -1.59 -3.81
C ASP A 743 -13.86 -0.45 -4.78
N LEU A 744 -12.82 0.27 -5.25
CA LEU A 744 -12.89 1.48 -6.07
C LEU A 744 -12.15 1.33 -7.42
N PRO A 745 -12.45 0.31 -8.24
CA PRO A 745 -11.68 0.03 -9.45
C PRO A 745 -11.78 1.14 -10.51
N ASN A 746 -12.95 1.75 -10.73
CA ASN A 746 -13.12 2.81 -11.73
C ASN A 746 -12.35 4.06 -11.34
N LEU A 747 -12.41 4.46 -10.06
CA LEU A 747 -11.63 5.59 -9.54
C LEU A 747 -10.12 5.31 -9.63
N THR A 748 -9.69 4.09 -9.32
CA THR A 748 -8.28 3.67 -9.40
C THR A 748 -7.77 3.74 -10.84
N CYS A 749 -8.51 3.18 -11.79
CA CYS A 749 -8.17 3.26 -13.22
C CYS A 749 -8.20 4.70 -13.75
N LEU A 750 -9.14 5.54 -13.30
CA LEU A 750 -9.16 6.95 -13.70
C LEU A 750 -7.93 7.71 -13.19
N TYR A 751 -7.55 7.55 -11.91
CA TYR A 751 -6.31 8.12 -11.39
C TYR A 751 -5.09 7.67 -12.18
N ARG A 752 -5.05 6.40 -12.60
CA ARG A 752 -3.97 5.88 -13.46
C ARG A 752 -3.88 6.62 -14.80
N CYS A 753 -5.00 7.04 -15.36
CA CYS A 753 -5.05 7.76 -16.65
C CYS A 753 -4.73 9.25 -16.55
N CYS A 754 -4.86 9.88 -15.37
CA CYS A 754 -4.82 11.34 -15.27
C CYS A 754 -3.45 11.98 -15.61
N THR A 755 -2.34 11.21 -15.61
CA THR A 755 -1.05 11.70 -16.11
C THR A 755 -0.95 11.67 -17.64
N ARG A 756 -1.94 11.10 -18.32
CA ARG A 756 -2.06 11.04 -19.79
C ARG A 756 -3.10 12.02 -20.34
N ILE A 757 -3.69 12.85 -19.47
CA ILE A 757 -4.60 13.91 -19.91
C ILE A 757 -3.75 15.02 -20.53
N GLU A 758 -4.16 15.47 -21.72
CA GLU A 758 -3.54 16.60 -22.43
C GLU A 758 -3.56 17.84 -21.53
N GLU A 759 -2.47 18.63 -21.57
CA GLU A 759 -2.30 19.84 -20.75
C GLU A 759 -2.31 19.58 -19.22
N SER A 760 -2.17 18.31 -18.80
CA SER A 760 -1.95 17.98 -17.40
C SER A 760 -0.64 18.60 -16.93
N PHE A 761 -0.67 19.35 -15.82
CA PHE A 761 0.53 19.95 -15.21
C PHE A 761 1.56 18.91 -14.72
N LEU A 762 1.20 17.62 -14.77
CA LEU A 762 2.05 16.48 -14.46
C LEU A 762 2.90 16.02 -15.65
N ASP A 763 2.62 16.56 -16.84
CA ASP A 763 3.55 16.48 -17.95
C ASP A 763 4.75 17.39 -17.64
N LEU A 764 5.77 16.78 -17.03
CA LEU A 764 7.03 17.46 -16.68
C LEU A 764 7.98 17.55 -17.87
N SER A 765 7.58 17.18 -19.08
CA SER A 765 8.44 17.29 -20.28
C SER A 765 8.95 18.73 -20.51
N ASP A 766 8.17 19.72 -20.08
CA ASP A 766 8.55 21.15 -20.13
C ASP A 766 9.61 21.55 -19.08
N LEU A 767 9.87 20.73 -18.06
CA LEU A 767 10.79 21.02 -16.95
C LEU A 767 12.16 20.30 -17.08
N GLY A 768 12.39 19.51 -18.13
CA GLY A 768 13.66 18.81 -18.39
C GLY A 768 13.47 17.35 -18.79
N ASP A 769 14.50 16.51 -18.61
CA ASP A 769 14.44 15.08 -18.89
C ASP A 769 13.25 14.45 -18.16
N ALA A 770 12.25 13.98 -18.92
CA ALA A 770 11.05 13.36 -18.37
C ALA A 770 11.44 12.23 -17.41
N PRO A 771 10.84 12.14 -16.21
CA PRO A 771 11.17 11.10 -15.26
C PRO A 771 10.92 9.74 -15.92
N SER A 772 11.97 8.90 -15.95
CA SER A 772 11.87 7.49 -16.34
C SER A 772 11.88 6.64 -15.06
N PRO A 773 10.80 5.89 -14.73
CA PRO A 773 9.56 5.71 -15.50
C PRO A 773 8.57 6.89 -15.36
N PRO A 774 7.65 7.05 -16.34
CA PRO A 774 6.70 8.17 -16.37
C PRO A 774 5.92 8.30 -15.06
N LEU A 775 5.60 9.55 -14.69
CA LEU A 775 4.83 9.81 -13.48
C LEU A 775 3.47 9.12 -13.58
N SER A 776 3.07 8.46 -12.51
CA SER A 776 1.76 7.84 -12.38
C SER A 776 1.15 8.18 -11.04
N MET A 777 -0.15 8.40 -10.99
CA MET A 777 -0.82 8.68 -9.73
C MET A 777 -0.96 7.43 -8.90
N VAL A 778 -1.15 6.26 -9.51
CA VAL A 778 -1.34 4.98 -8.82
C VAL A 778 -0.13 4.10 -9.09
N ALA A 779 0.49 3.53 -8.05
CA ALA A 779 1.60 2.61 -8.24
C ALA A 779 1.14 1.37 -9.02
N ASP A 780 2.02 0.77 -9.83
CA ASP A 780 1.71 -0.39 -10.69
C ASP A 780 1.17 -1.56 -9.84
N ILE A 781 1.76 -1.79 -8.67
CA ILE A 781 1.29 -2.80 -7.73
C ILE A 781 -0.10 -2.49 -7.15
N ASP A 782 -0.44 -1.23 -6.94
CA ASP A 782 -1.71 -0.80 -6.35
C ASP A 782 -2.87 -0.97 -7.35
N ILE A 783 -2.66 -0.64 -8.63
CA ILE A 783 -3.66 -0.93 -9.68
C ILE A 783 -3.80 -2.43 -9.94
N THR A 784 -2.68 -3.16 -9.98
CA THR A 784 -2.69 -4.62 -10.18
C THR A 784 -3.50 -5.31 -9.09
N LEU A 785 -3.25 -4.97 -7.83
CA LEU A 785 -3.99 -5.54 -6.70
C LEU A 785 -5.47 -5.14 -6.70
N ALA A 786 -5.80 -3.90 -7.08
CA ALA A 786 -7.19 -3.46 -7.20
C ALA A 786 -7.96 -4.27 -8.25
N LEU A 787 -7.35 -4.57 -9.39
CA LEU A 787 -7.96 -5.39 -10.45
C LEU A 787 -8.00 -6.87 -10.08
N MET A 788 -6.95 -7.41 -9.43
CA MET A 788 -6.95 -8.80 -8.97
C MET A 788 -8.09 -9.08 -7.97
N ARG A 789 -8.48 -8.10 -7.16
CA ARG A 789 -9.65 -8.22 -6.27
C ARG A 789 -10.98 -8.39 -6.99
N LEU A 790 -11.08 -7.97 -8.26
CA LEU A 790 -12.25 -8.26 -9.11
C LEU A 790 -12.19 -9.65 -9.75
N GLY A 791 -11.11 -10.39 -9.51
CA GLY A 791 -10.87 -11.73 -10.02
C GLY A 791 -10.10 -11.79 -11.34
N PHE A 792 -9.52 -10.67 -11.80
CA PHE A 792 -8.57 -10.69 -12.92
C PHE A 792 -7.26 -11.36 -12.50
N SER A 793 -6.66 -12.13 -13.40
CA SER A 793 -5.27 -12.58 -13.25
C SER A 793 -4.31 -11.40 -13.38
N ARG A 794 -3.07 -11.58 -12.95
CA ARG A 794 -2.04 -10.54 -13.03
C ARG A 794 -1.74 -10.11 -14.48
N SER A 795 -1.67 -11.06 -15.41
CA SER A 795 -1.42 -10.76 -16.82
C SER A 795 -2.59 -10.02 -17.49
N GLU A 796 -3.82 -10.29 -17.04
CA GLU A 796 -5.01 -9.53 -17.42
C GLU A 796 -4.98 -8.12 -16.83
N ALA A 797 -4.64 -7.98 -15.54
CA ALA A 797 -4.50 -6.68 -14.86
C ALA A 797 -3.44 -5.79 -15.52
N HIS A 798 -2.26 -6.35 -15.84
CA HIS A 798 -1.22 -5.66 -16.62
C HIS A 798 -1.72 -5.31 -18.02
N GLY A 799 -2.44 -6.22 -18.68
CA GLY A 799 -3.03 -5.92 -19.99
C GLY A 799 -4.02 -4.75 -19.94
N ILE A 800 -4.83 -4.66 -18.88
CA ILE A 800 -5.72 -3.53 -18.63
C ILE A 800 -4.90 -2.25 -18.40
N ASP A 801 -3.85 -2.31 -17.58
CA ASP A 801 -3.00 -1.14 -17.29
C ASP A 801 -2.27 -0.63 -18.54
N ASP A 802 -1.68 -1.53 -19.33
CA ASP A 802 -1.08 -1.19 -20.62
C ASP A 802 -2.10 -0.53 -21.55
N TRP A 803 -3.31 -1.08 -21.64
CA TRP A 803 -4.38 -0.53 -22.48
C TRP A 803 -4.86 0.86 -22.03
N LEU A 804 -4.84 1.13 -20.72
CA LEU A 804 -5.14 2.46 -20.16
C LEU A 804 -4.01 3.46 -20.42
N THR A 805 -2.75 3.01 -20.36
CA THR A 805 -1.57 3.88 -20.43
C THR A 805 -1.05 4.17 -21.84
N VAL A 806 -1.50 3.40 -22.85
CA VAL A 806 -1.16 3.62 -24.27
C VAL A 806 -1.84 4.86 -24.87
N ALA A 807 -3.01 5.26 -24.38
CA ALA A 807 -3.77 6.39 -24.92
C ALA A 807 -3.42 7.72 -24.23
N SER A 808 -3.41 8.82 -25.00
CA SER A 808 -3.58 10.17 -24.46
C SER A 808 -5.07 10.54 -24.44
N PHE A 809 -5.47 11.36 -23.48
CA PHE A 809 -6.87 11.75 -23.31
C PHE A 809 -7.03 13.27 -23.38
N PRO A 810 -8.00 13.80 -24.14
CA PRO A 810 -8.23 15.24 -24.20
C PRO A 810 -8.83 15.79 -22.89
N SER A 811 -9.41 14.94 -22.04
CA SER A 811 -9.97 15.34 -20.74
C SER A 811 -10.12 14.15 -19.79
N ALA A 812 -10.33 14.41 -18.51
CA ALA A 812 -10.61 13.37 -17.52
C ALA A 812 -11.96 12.68 -17.76
N ARG A 813 -12.96 13.38 -18.31
CA ARG A 813 -14.22 12.74 -18.74
C ARG A 813 -13.98 11.75 -19.88
N ALA A 814 -13.15 12.08 -20.86
CA ALA A 814 -12.78 11.16 -21.93
C ALA A 814 -12.02 9.93 -21.39
N ALA A 815 -11.11 10.14 -20.43
CA ALA A 815 -10.44 9.04 -19.73
C ALA A 815 -11.43 8.16 -18.96
N LEU A 816 -12.41 8.75 -18.27
CA LEU A 816 -13.46 8.00 -17.57
C LEU A 816 -14.36 7.22 -18.54
N GLU A 817 -14.70 7.79 -19.69
CA GLU A 817 -15.44 7.09 -20.75
C GLU A 817 -14.67 5.85 -21.23
N ARG A 818 -13.34 5.98 -21.40
CA ARG A 818 -12.46 4.84 -21.70
C ARG A 818 -12.51 3.78 -20.60
N VAL A 819 -12.37 4.18 -19.33
CA VAL A 819 -12.46 3.26 -18.18
C VAL A 819 -13.81 2.56 -18.13
N ARG A 820 -14.92 3.26 -18.40
CA ARG A 820 -16.28 2.70 -18.39
C ARG A 820 -16.50 1.60 -19.43
N LEU A 821 -15.72 1.56 -20.51
CA LEU A 821 -15.79 0.45 -21.48
C LEU A 821 -15.39 -0.90 -20.85
N LEU A 822 -14.64 -0.88 -19.75
CA LEU A 822 -14.23 -2.09 -19.05
C LEU A 822 -15.35 -2.69 -18.19
N GLU A 823 -16.44 -1.95 -17.94
CA GLU A 823 -17.59 -2.35 -17.12
C GLU A 823 -17.20 -2.89 -15.72
N LEU A 824 -16.18 -2.29 -15.11
CA LEU A 824 -15.64 -2.74 -13.81
C LEU A 824 -16.67 -2.53 -12.70
N ARG A 825 -16.97 -3.59 -11.95
CA ARG A 825 -17.89 -3.59 -10.81
C ARG A 825 -17.47 -4.59 -9.75
N VAL A 826 -17.87 -4.38 -8.50
CA VAL A 826 -17.55 -5.33 -7.42
C VAL A 826 -18.31 -6.64 -7.66
N GLY A 827 -17.66 -7.79 -7.44
CA GLY A 827 -18.28 -9.11 -7.61
C GLY A 827 -18.43 -9.57 -9.06
N MET A 828 -17.51 -9.20 -9.96
CA MET A 828 -17.60 -9.60 -11.38
C MET A 828 -17.65 -11.13 -11.56
N SER A 829 -18.55 -11.60 -12.43
CA SER A 829 -18.56 -12.99 -12.86
C SER A 829 -17.40 -13.31 -13.84
N PRO A 830 -16.98 -14.58 -14.01
CA PRO A 830 -15.98 -14.94 -15.02
C PRO A 830 -16.36 -14.50 -16.45
N ALA A 831 -17.65 -14.55 -16.79
CA ALA A 831 -18.16 -14.10 -18.08
C ALA A 831 -18.02 -12.58 -18.27
N GLU A 832 -18.21 -11.79 -17.20
CA GLU A 832 -17.98 -10.34 -17.23
C GLU A 832 -16.51 -10.00 -17.41
N ARG A 833 -15.61 -10.65 -16.66
CA ARG A 833 -14.17 -10.45 -16.84
C ARG A 833 -13.71 -10.77 -18.26
N LEU A 834 -14.25 -11.84 -18.86
CA LEU A 834 -13.96 -12.18 -20.25
C LEU A 834 -14.45 -11.08 -21.21
N ARG A 835 -15.61 -10.47 -20.97
CA ARG A 835 -16.07 -9.31 -21.76
C ARG A 835 -15.13 -8.12 -21.63
N THR A 836 -14.68 -7.80 -20.43
CA THR A 836 -13.67 -6.76 -20.20
C THR A 836 -12.38 -7.05 -20.99
N MET A 837 -11.89 -8.29 -20.95
CA MET A 837 -10.66 -8.65 -21.67
C MET A 837 -10.79 -8.59 -23.20
N ARG A 838 -11.98 -8.81 -23.76
CA ARG A 838 -12.23 -8.59 -25.20
C ARG A 838 -12.17 -7.12 -25.61
N VAL A 839 -12.43 -6.19 -24.68
CA VAL A 839 -12.26 -4.74 -24.93
C VAL A 839 -10.78 -4.37 -24.91
N VAL A 840 -10.01 -4.96 -24.01
CA VAL A 840 -8.57 -4.74 -23.87
C VAL A 840 -7.79 -5.33 -25.05
N ARG A 841 -8.18 -6.53 -25.49
CA ARG A 841 -7.56 -7.27 -26.60
C ARG A 841 -8.66 -7.65 -27.62
N PRO A 842 -9.06 -6.73 -28.51
CA PRO A 842 -9.95 -7.08 -29.61
C PRO A 842 -9.21 -8.05 -30.55
N ASP A 843 -9.80 -9.22 -30.77
CA ASP A 843 -9.24 -10.33 -31.57
C ASP A 843 -8.80 -9.93 -32.99
#